data_AF-A0AAV5HPC3-F1
#
_entry.id   AF-A0AAV5HPC3-F1
#
_cell.length_a   1.000
_cell.length_b   1.000
_cell.length_c   1.000
_cell.angle_alpha   90.00
_cell.angle_beta   90.00
_cell.angle_gamma   90.00
#
_symmetry.space_group_name_H-M   'P 1'
#
loop_
_entity.id
_entity.type
_entity.pdbx_description
1 polymer ?
#
loop_
_entity_poly.entity_id
_entity_poly.type
_entity_poly.pdbx_seq_one_letter_code
_entity_poly.pdbx_strand_id
1 'polypeptide(L)'
;MAASVSPTNTESNNGIENLIAARNSLKLSLEKSKALGLALEKAGSRLEEINQRLPSLAAAIRPIRADKDALVAVGGHINRAVGPAAAVLKVFDAVHGLEKSLLSDPRNELPGYLSVLKRLEEALRFLGDNCGLAIQWLEDIVEYLEDNRVADERYILNLKKSLKSLRELQNDGERAHLDGGLLDAALDILENEFRRLLTEHSVPLPMSSPSLGEQACIAPSALPVTVIQKLHAILGRLIANKRLEKCISIYVEVRGSNVRASLQALDLDYLEISVSEFNDVQRIEGYIAQWGKHLEFAVKHLFEAEYKLCNDVFERIGPDVWMGCFAKIAAQAGILAFLQFGKTVTESKKDPIKLLKLLDIFASLNKLRLDFNRLFGGAACAEIQNLTRDLIKRVIEGAAEIFWELRFQVELQRKSSPPPDGNVPRVVSFLTDYCNKLLGENYKPILTQVLVIHRSWKREKFQERLLLDEILNVIKAVELNLETWMKAFEDPTLSCLFGMNSHWHLYKHLKGTKLGDLLGESWLREHEHSKEYYATVFLKESWGKLPSHLSRENLILFSGGRATARDLVKKRLKAFNEAFDEMYKKQSEWVISEGDLREKTCQLMVQAVVPVYRSYMQNYGPLVEQDASSSKYSKYTVHALENMLLSLFQPRPVRYGTFKGRSPGGKLEVDLRRTTSSVV
;
A
#
# COMPACT_ATOMS: atom_id res chain seq x y z
N MET A 1 -4.62 -5.56 -160.60
CA MET A 1 -5.28 -5.21 -161.88
C MET A 1 -6.10 -3.95 -161.64
N ALA A 2 -5.81 -2.90 -162.45
CA ALA A 2 -6.60 -1.72 -162.89
C ALA A 2 -7.74 -1.16 -161.99
N ALA A 3 -8.02 0.15 -161.89
CA ALA A 3 -7.46 1.39 -162.41
C ALA A 3 -8.17 2.58 -161.70
N SER A 4 -7.58 3.76 -161.81
CA SER A 4 -7.97 5.10 -161.32
C SER A 4 -9.26 5.69 -161.92
N VAL A 5 -9.85 6.72 -161.26
CA VAL A 5 -10.06 8.13 -161.73
C VAL A 5 -11.08 8.92 -160.84
N SER A 6 -10.81 10.23 -160.62
CA SER A 6 -11.49 11.34 -159.90
C SER A 6 -12.69 11.98 -160.68
N PRO A 7 -13.33 13.18 -160.37
CA PRO A 7 -13.25 14.17 -159.25
C PRO A 7 -14.57 14.94 -158.74
N THR A 8 -14.43 15.81 -157.69
CA THR A 8 -15.03 17.16 -157.30
C THR A 8 -16.39 17.50 -156.56
N ASN A 9 -16.25 18.30 -155.46
CA ASN A 9 -16.98 19.49 -154.83
C ASN A 9 -18.40 19.51 -154.13
N THR A 10 -18.49 20.08 -152.89
CA THR A 10 -19.34 21.25 -152.37
C THR A 10 -19.68 21.24 -150.83
N GLU A 11 -19.72 22.41 -150.14
CA GLU A 11 -19.98 22.65 -148.68
C GLU A 11 -21.17 23.64 -148.43
N SER A 12 -22.03 23.42 -147.41
CA SER A 12 -22.81 24.46 -146.61
C SER A 12 -24.01 23.90 -145.76
N ASN A 13 -23.82 23.05 -144.73
CA ASN A 13 -24.95 22.62 -143.85
C ASN A 13 -24.63 22.37 -142.34
N ASN A 14 -23.46 22.78 -141.81
CA ASN A 14 -22.94 22.29 -140.50
C ASN A 14 -23.26 23.13 -139.23
N GLY A 15 -24.05 24.21 -139.30
CA GLY A 15 -24.18 25.16 -138.16
C GLY A 15 -25.11 24.72 -137.02
N ILE A 16 -26.23 24.06 -137.33
CA ILE A 16 -27.32 23.79 -136.38
C ILE A 16 -27.06 22.51 -135.55
N GLU A 17 -26.38 21.52 -136.13
CA GLU A 17 -26.05 20.27 -135.45
C GLU A 17 -25.07 20.47 -134.29
N ASN A 18 -24.15 21.43 -134.41
CA ASN A 18 -23.14 21.71 -133.38
C ASN A 18 -23.74 22.24 -132.05
N LEU A 19 -24.82 23.01 -132.11
CA LEU A 19 -25.48 23.59 -130.92
C LEU A 19 -26.26 22.54 -130.11
N ILE A 20 -26.88 21.57 -130.79
CA ILE A 20 -27.58 20.46 -130.15
C ILE A 20 -26.57 19.48 -129.53
N ALA A 21 -25.46 19.24 -130.21
CA ALA A 21 -24.35 18.45 -129.67
C ALA A 21 -23.77 19.07 -128.39
N ALA A 22 -23.59 20.39 -128.34
CA ALA A 22 -23.08 21.10 -127.16
C ALA A 22 -24.03 20.97 -125.94
N ARG A 23 -25.34 21.16 -126.13
CA ARG A 23 -26.34 21.02 -125.06
C ARG A 23 -26.35 19.60 -124.48
N ASN A 24 -26.31 18.58 -125.33
CA ASN A 24 -26.31 17.19 -124.88
C ASN A 24 -25.02 16.84 -124.14
N SER A 25 -23.87 17.38 -124.57
CA SER A 25 -22.58 17.20 -123.88
C SER A 25 -22.56 17.83 -122.49
N LEU A 26 -23.19 19.00 -122.32
CA LEU A 26 -23.31 19.70 -121.03
C LEU A 26 -24.25 18.97 -120.06
N LYS A 27 -25.34 18.38 -120.57
CA LYS A 27 -26.23 17.55 -119.73
C LYS A 27 -25.53 16.26 -119.28
N LEU A 28 -24.74 15.66 -120.18
CA LEU A 28 -23.94 14.47 -119.88
C LEU A 28 -22.82 14.77 -118.86
N SER A 29 -22.18 15.95 -118.92
CA SER A 29 -21.15 16.34 -117.96
C SER A 29 -21.72 16.60 -116.57
N LEU A 30 -22.93 17.18 -116.48
CA LEU A 30 -23.63 17.40 -115.21
C LEU A 30 -24.04 16.10 -114.53
N GLU A 31 -24.56 15.13 -115.30
CA GLU A 31 -24.86 13.77 -114.81
C GLU A 31 -23.58 13.05 -114.33
N LYS A 32 -22.48 13.15 -115.08
CA LYS A 32 -21.17 12.61 -114.66
C LYS A 32 -20.66 13.25 -113.38
N SER A 33 -20.84 14.55 -113.21
CA SER A 33 -20.45 15.27 -111.98
C SER A 33 -21.25 14.81 -110.76
N LYS A 34 -22.57 14.61 -110.90
CA LYS A 34 -23.41 14.03 -109.83
C LYS A 34 -23.00 12.60 -109.47
N ALA A 35 -22.70 11.77 -110.46
CA ALA A 35 -22.20 10.41 -110.23
C ALA A 35 -20.83 10.40 -109.51
N LEU A 36 -19.94 11.34 -109.85
CA LEU A 36 -18.66 11.55 -109.16
C LEU A 36 -18.85 12.01 -107.71
N GLY A 37 -19.81 12.89 -107.44
CA GLY A 37 -20.14 13.33 -106.08
C GLY A 37 -20.58 12.17 -105.17
N LEU A 38 -21.47 11.31 -105.65
CA LEU A 38 -21.91 10.12 -104.90
C LEU A 38 -20.79 9.08 -104.71
N ALA A 39 -19.89 8.94 -105.69
CA ALA A 39 -18.73 8.06 -105.58
C ALA A 39 -17.72 8.55 -104.54
N LEU A 40 -17.54 9.88 -104.41
CA LEU A 40 -16.66 10.50 -103.42
C LEU A 40 -17.20 10.35 -101.99
N GLU A 41 -18.49 10.52 -101.75
CA GLU A 41 -19.10 10.26 -100.43
C GLU A 41 -18.89 8.81 -99.99
N LYS A 42 -19.10 7.85 -100.91
CA LYS A 42 -18.87 6.42 -100.64
C LYS A 42 -17.39 6.06 -100.45
N ALA A 43 -16.47 6.81 -101.08
CA ALA A 43 -15.04 6.67 -100.84
C ALA A 43 -14.62 7.26 -99.48
N GLY A 44 -15.25 8.37 -99.06
CA GLY A 44 -15.07 8.98 -97.74
C GLY A 44 -15.38 8.02 -96.60
N SER A 45 -16.55 7.35 -96.64
CA SER A 45 -16.92 6.38 -95.60
C SER A 45 -15.99 5.17 -95.54
N ARG A 46 -15.44 4.73 -96.68
CA ARG A 46 -14.44 3.64 -96.74
C ARG A 46 -13.09 4.08 -96.18
N LEU A 47 -12.67 5.32 -96.43
CA LEU A 47 -11.45 5.89 -95.85
C LEU A 47 -11.57 6.04 -94.33
N GLU A 48 -12.75 6.44 -93.83
CA GLU A 48 -13.05 6.48 -92.39
C GLU A 48 -12.95 5.09 -91.76
N GLU A 49 -13.53 4.06 -92.40
CA GLU A 49 -13.47 2.67 -91.93
C GLU A 49 -12.04 2.10 -91.98
N ILE A 50 -11.28 2.42 -93.03
CA ILE A 50 -9.86 2.04 -93.13
C ILE A 50 -9.04 2.75 -92.04
N ASN A 51 -9.29 4.03 -91.76
CA ASN A 51 -8.62 4.76 -90.68
C ASN A 51 -8.95 4.21 -89.30
N GLN A 52 -10.18 3.73 -89.07
CA GLN A 52 -10.52 3.06 -87.81
C GLN A 52 -9.86 1.69 -87.65
N ARG A 53 -9.66 0.94 -88.75
CA ARG A 53 -9.01 -0.38 -88.71
C ARG A 53 -7.48 -0.32 -88.73
N LEU A 54 -6.88 0.74 -89.27
CA LEU A 54 -5.42 0.88 -89.39
C LEU A 54 -4.67 0.74 -88.04
N PRO A 55 -5.11 1.35 -86.92
CA PRO A 55 -4.46 1.20 -85.63
C PRO A 55 -4.49 -0.24 -85.11
N SER A 56 -5.62 -0.93 -85.29
CA SER A 56 -5.77 -2.34 -84.88
C SER A 56 -4.90 -3.28 -85.72
N LEU A 57 -4.78 -3.01 -87.01
CA LEU A 57 -3.93 -3.78 -87.92
C LEU A 57 -2.44 -3.49 -87.66
N ALA A 58 -2.08 -2.23 -87.41
CA ALA A 58 -0.72 -1.83 -87.05
C ALA A 58 -0.26 -2.44 -85.72
N ALA A 59 -1.16 -2.52 -84.73
CA ALA A 59 -0.91 -3.22 -83.47
C ALA A 59 -0.70 -4.74 -83.68
N ALA A 60 -1.52 -5.37 -84.53
CA ALA A 60 -1.40 -6.80 -84.83
C ALA A 60 -0.12 -7.16 -85.63
N ILE A 61 0.43 -6.24 -86.43
CA ILE A 61 1.63 -6.47 -87.27
C ILE A 61 2.94 -6.04 -86.56
N ARG A 62 2.88 -5.25 -85.47
CA ARG A 62 4.06 -4.82 -84.69
C ARG A 62 5.02 -5.95 -84.26
N PRO A 63 4.57 -7.14 -83.80
CA PRO A 63 5.47 -8.23 -83.43
C PRO A 63 6.31 -8.76 -84.59
N ILE A 64 5.84 -8.60 -85.83
CA ILE A 64 6.52 -9.05 -87.05
C ILE A 64 7.58 -8.02 -87.49
N ARG A 65 7.49 -6.77 -87.01
CA ARG A 65 8.45 -5.67 -87.30
C ARG A 65 9.51 -5.46 -86.21
N ALA A 66 9.40 -6.13 -85.06
CA ALA A 66 10.41 -6.06 -84.01
C ALA A 66 11.68 -6.79 -84.45
N ASP A 67 12.84 -6.28 -84.04
CA ASP A 67 14.14 -6.86 -84.37
C ASP A 67 14.19 -8.33 -83.88
N LYS A 68 14.67 -9.24 -84.72
CA LYS A 68 14.64 -10.69 -84.45
C LYS A 68 15.45 -11.02 -83.18
N ASP A 69 16.50 -10.25 -82.92
CA ASP A 69 17.35 -10.38 -81.74
C ASP A 69 16.65 -9.84 -80.48
N ALA A 70 15.85 -8.78 -80.59
CA ALA A 70 15.06 -8.25 -79.48
C ALA A 70 13.97 -9.24 -79.04
N LEU A 71 13.29 -9.92 -79.98
CA LEU A 71 12.28 -10.93 -79.64
C LEU A 71 12.86 -12.16 -78.92
N VAL A 72 14.08 -12.60 -79.29
CA VAL A 72 14.77 -13.70 -78.61
C VAL A 72 15.23 -13.26 -77.21
N ALA A 73 15.75 -12.03 -77.08
CA ALA A 73 16.16 -11.47 -75.81
C ALA A 73 14.99 -11.24 -74.84
N VAL A 74 13.80 -10.83 -75.33
CA VAL A 74 12.57 -10.73 -74.52
C VAL A 74 12.27 -12.04 -73.79
N GLY A 75 12.42 -13.20 -74.45
CA GLY A 75 12.24 -14.50 -73.80
C GLY A 75 13.20 -14.72 -72.63
N GLY A 76 14.46 -14.27 -72.76
CA GLY A 76 15.46 -14.31 -71.68
C GLY A 76 15.12 -13.37 -70.52
N HIS A 77 14.69 -12.14 -70.81
CA HIS A 77 14.27 -11.17 -69.80
C HIS A 77 12.99 -11.60 -69.06
N ILE A 78 11.99 -12.14 -69.78
CA ILE A 78 10.77 -12.70 -69.18
C ILE A 78 11.11 -13.83 -68.21
N ASN A 79 11.93 -14.80 -68.64
CA ASN A 79 12.31 -15.91 -67.77
C ASN A 79 13.10 -15.45 -66.53
N ARG A 80 13.86 -14.35 -66.65
CA ARG A 80 14.65 -13.78 -65.55
C ARG A 80 13.80 -13.18 -64.42
N ALA A 81 12.60 -12.66 -64.68
CA ALA A 81 11.70 -12.21 -63.60
C ALA A 81 10.58 -13.20 -63.26
N VAL A 82 10.07 -13.97 -64.23
CA VAL A 82 8.98 -14.92 -63.98
C VAL A 82 9.41 -16.05 -63.06
N GLY A 83 10.63 -16.57 -63.21
CA GLY A 83 11.15 -17.62 -62.33
C GLY A 83 11.18 -17.21 -60.85
N PRO A 84 11.83 -16.07 -60.51
CA PRO A 84 11.84 -15.58 -59.15
C PRO A 84 10.46 -15.13 -58.63
N ALA A 85 9.62 -14.51 -59.47
CA ALA A 85 8.24 -14.17 -59.08
C ALA A 85 7.41 -15.42 -58.75
N ALA A 86 7.57 -16.51 -59.51
CA ALA A 86 6.95 -17.79 -59.21
C ALA A 86 7.50 -18.43 -57.93
N ALA A 87 8.78 -18.22 -57.61
CA ALA A 87 9.36 -18.66 -56.34
C ALA A 87 8.76 -17.88 -55.15
N VAL A 88 8.58 -16.57 -55.27
CA VAL A 88 7.89 -15.73 -54.26
C VAL A 88 6.45 -16.21 -54.06
N LEU A 89 5.70 -16.48 -55.13
CA LEU A 89 4.34 -17.02 -55.05
C LEU A 89 4.28 -18.38 -54.34
N LYS A 90 5.23 -19.29 -54.62
CA LYS A 90 5.29 -20.58 -53.92
C LYS A 90 5.55 -20.44 -52.42
N VAL A 91 6.37 -19.46 -52.01
CA VAL A 91 6.60 -19.17 -50.59
C VAL A 91 5.35 -18.55 -49.96
N PHE A 92 4.63 -17.70 -50.68
CA PHE A 92 3.36 -17.15 -50.25
C PHE A 92 2.28 -18.24 -50.06
N ASP A 93 2.15 -19.17 -51.01
CA ASP A 93 1.26 -20.34 -50.90
C ASP A 93 1.65 -21.23 -49.71
N ALA A 94 2.95 -21.40 -49.45
CA ALA A 94 3.44 -22.13 -48.30
C ALA A 94 3.07 -21.43 -46.98
N VAL A 95 3.12 -20.10 -46.91
CA VAL A 95 2.68 -19.31 -45.74
C VAL A 95 1.18 -19.52 -45.48
N HIS A 96 0.33 -19.45 -46.51
CA HIS A 96 -1.10 -19.76 -46.37
C HIS A 96 -1.36 -21.22 -45.98
N GLY A 97 -0.55 -22.16 -46.45
CA GLY A 97 -0.63 -23.56 -46.03
C GLY A 97 -0.36 -23.78 -44.53
N LEU A 98 0.36 -22.86 -43.87
CA LEU A 98 0.65 -22.92 -42.43
C LEU A 98 -0.48 -22.33 -41.56
N GLU A 99 -1.41 -21.57 -42.14
CA GLU A 99 -2.48 -20.86 -41.44
C GLU A 99 -3.30 -21.77 -40.53
N LYS A 100 -3.76 -22.91 -41.05
CA LYS A 100 -4.58 -23.87 -40.29
C LYS A 100 -3.83 -24.43 -39.07
N SER A 101 -2.52 -24.58 -39.18
CA SER A 101 -1.68 -25.11 -38.10
C SER A 101 -1.31 -24.07 -37.05
N LEU A 102 -1.31 -22.78 -37.41
CA LEU A 102 -1.03 -21.64 -36.53
C LEU A 102 -2.28 -21.11 -35.81
N LEU A 103 -3.46 -21.31 -36.38
CA LEU A 103 -4.74 -21.08 -35.70
C LEU A 103 -5.15 -22.26 -34.80
N SER A 104 -4.39 -23.35 -34.83
CA SER A 104 -4.60 -24.51 -33.96
C SER A 104 -4.05 -24.23 -32.55
N ASP A 105 -4.71 -24.82 -31.55
CA ASP A 105 -4.37 -24.58 -30.16
C ASP A 105 -2.99 -25.16 -29.77
N PRO A 106 -2.06 -24.36 -29.20
CA PRO A 106 -0.72 -24.81 -28.82
C PRO A 106 -0.66 -25.81 -27.65
N ARG A 107 -1.81 -26.13 -27.03
CA ARG A 107 -1.95 -27.02 -25.85
C ARG A 107 -1.14 -28.32 -25.89
N ASN A 108 -1.15 -29.03 -27.01
CA ASN A 108 -0.62 -30.41 -27.07
C ASN A 108 0.84 -30.48 -27.57
N GLU A 109 1.29 -29.53 -28.39
CA GLU A 109 2.64 -29.53 -28.99
C GLU A 109 3.25 -28.13 -29.11
N LEU A 110 3.53 -27.48 -27.97
CA LEU A 110 4.21 -26.18 -27.93
C LEU A 110 5.53 -26.15 -28.76
N PRO A 111 6.41 -27.18 -28.73
CA PRO A 111 7.62 -27.18 -29.55
C PRO A 111 7.31 -27.22 -31.06
N GLY A 112 6.26 -27.96 -31.45
CA GLY A 112 5.78 -28.03 -32.82
C GLY A 112 5.27 -26.67 -33.29
N TYR A 113 4.41 -26.03 -32.48
CA TYR A 113 3.88 -24.70 -32.77
C TYR A 113 4.98 -23.63 -32.90
N LEU A 114 5.96 -23.62 -31.98
CA LEU A 114 7.10 -22.70 -32.06
C LEU A 114 7.96 -22.96 -33.31
N SER A 115 8.11 -24.22 -33.75
CA SER A 115 8.83 -24.54 -34.99
C SER A 115 8.10 -24.01 -36.23
N VAL A 116 6.77 -24.12 -36.26
CA VAL A 116 5.93 -23.61 -37.36
C VAL A 116 6.00 -22.08 -37.42
N LEU A 117 5.93 -21.41 -36.26
CA LEU A 117 6.16 -19.97 -36.15
C LEU A 117 7.56 -19.57 -36.65
N LYS A 118 8.59 -20.39 -36.41
CA LYS A 118 9.96 -20.10 -36.89
C LYS A 118 10.01 -20.13 -38.41
N ARG A 119 9.36 -21.14 -39.00
CA ARG A 119 9.27 -21.28 -40.46
C ARG A 119 8.48 -20.13 -41.07
N LEU A 120 7.44 -19.65 -40.40
CA LEU A 120 6.69 -18.46 -40.81
C LEU A 120 7.58 -17.21 -40.79
N GLU A 121 8.32 -16.96 -39.70
CA GLU A 121 9.27 -15.82 -39.60
C GLU A 121 10.35 -15.88 -40.69
N GLU A 122 10.93 -17.05 -40.94
CA GLU A 122 11.93 -17.26 -41.99
C GLU A 122 11.34 -17.04 -43.38
N ALA A 123 10.11 -17.51 -43.63
CA ALA A 123 9.40 -17.30 -44.88
C ALA A 123 9.03 -15.81 -45.09
N LEU A 124 8.61 -15.09 -44.04
CA LEU A 124 8.29 -13.67 -44.13
C LEU A 124 9.51 -12.81 -44.37
N ARG A 125 10.65 -13.12 -43.72
CA ARG A 125 11.93 -12.47 -44.01
C ARG A 125 12.35 -12.72 -45.46
N PHE A 126 12.24 -13.97 -45.92
CA PHE A 126 12.53 -14.31 -47.31
C PHE A 126 11.61 -13.58 -48.30
N LEU A 127 10.31 -13.48 -48.01
CA LEU A 127 9.36 -12.71 -48.83
C LEU A 127 9.73 -11.22 -48.84
N GLY A 128 10.04 -10.62 -47.68
CA GLY A 128 10.47 -9.23 -47.60
C GLY A 128 11.70 -8.93 -48.48
N ASP A 129 12.73 -9.79 -48.38
CA ASP A 129 13.99 -9.63 -49.13
C ASP A 129 13.82 -9.86 -50.64
N ASN A 130 12.96 -10.81 -51.05
CA ASN A 130 12.81 -11.21 -52.45
C ASN A 130 11.68 -10.49 -53.19
N CYS A 131 10.66 -9.98 -52.49
CA CYS A 131 9.58 -9.20 -53.12
C CYS A 131 10.11 -7.90 -53.72
N GLY A 132 11.07 -7.22 -53.07
CA GLY A 132 11.70 -6.03 -53.63
C GLY A 132 12.51 -6.32 -54.90
N LEU A 133 13.27 -7.41 -54.90
CA LEU A 133 14.01 -7.87 -56.08
C LEU A 133 13.07 -8.31 -57.21
N ALA A 134 11.97 -8.99 -56.88
CA ALA A 134 10.97 -9.41 -57.85
C ALA A 134 10.26 -8.22 -58.52
N ILE A 135 9.91 -7.18 -57.75
CA ILE A 135 9.33 -5.94 -58.28
C ILE A 135 10.34 -5.25 -59.21
N GLN A 136 11.61 -5.16 -58.80
CA GLN A 136 12.66 -4.56 -59.62
C GLN A 136 12.88 -5.32 -60.94
N TRP A 137 12.91 -6.66 -60.91
CA TRP A 137 13.02 -7.46 -62.14
C TRP A 137 11.81 -7.33 -63.06
N LEU A 138 10.61 -7.15 -62.50
CA LEU A 138 9.41 -6.90 -63.30
C LEU A 138 9.40 -5.49 -63.90
N GLU A 139 9.96 -4.50 -63.21
CA GLU A 139 10.18 -3.15 -63.74
C GLU A 139 11.19 -3.15 -64.88
N ASP A 140 12.32 -3.85 -64.72
CA ASP A 140 13.34 -4.01 -65.77
C ASP A 140 12.75 -4.62 -67.06
N ILE A 141 11.82 -5.58 -66.92
CA ILE A 141 11.11 -6.16 -68.08
C ILE A 141 10.17 -5.13 -68.71
N VAL A 142 9.42 -4.38 -67.90
CA VAL A 142 8.48 -3.38 -68.43
C VAL A 142 9.22 -2.26 -69.14
N GLU A 143 10.36 -1.81 -68.63
CA GLU A 143 11.26 -0.86 -69.30
C GLU A 143 11.81 -1.43 -70.62
N TYR A 144 12.29 -2.67 -70.61
CA TYR A 144 12.78 -3.34 -71.81
C TYR A 144 11.70 -3.53 -72.90
N LEU A 145 10.47 -3.84 -72.50
CA LEU A 145 9.32 -3.99 -73.41
C LEU A 145 8.88 -2.64 -74.01
N GLU A 146 9.03 -1.55 -73.27
CA GLU A 146 8.80 -0.18 -73.75
C GLU A 146 9.86 0.26 -74.76
N ASP A 147 11.13 0.06 -74.43
CA ASP A 147 12.27 0.48 -75.24
C ASP A 147 12.30 -0.21 -76.61
N ASN A 148 11.89 -1.49 -76.67
CA ASN A 148 11.93 -2.29 -77.89
C ASN A 148 10.58 -2.34 -78.64
N ARG A 149 9.53 -1.63 -78.17
CA ARG A 149 8.18 -1.57 -78.77
C ARG A 149 7.55 -2.94 -79.08
N VAL A 150 7.81 -3.93 -78.24
CA VAL A 150 7.44 -5.34 -78.51
C VAL A 150 5.99 -5.65 -78.12
N ALA A 151 5.38 -4.87 -77.22
CA ALA A 151 4.03 -5.10 -76.69
C ALA A 151 3.05 -3.93 -76.95
N ASP A 152 1.75 -4.21 -76.79
CA ASP A 152 0.67 -3.23 -76.92
C ASP A 152 0.74 -2.17 -75.81
N GLU A 153 0.53 -0.89 -76.16
CA GLU A 153 0.62 0.24 -75.23
C GLU A 153 -0.39 0.11 -74.08
N ARG A 154 -1.57 -0.48 -74.33
CA ARG A 154 -2.55 -0.78 -73.28
C ARG A 154 -2.08 -1.86 -72.30
N TYR A 155 -1.35 -2.85 -72.79
CA TYR A 155 -0.85 -3.95 -71.96
C TYR A 155 0.28 -3.48 -71.04
N ILE A 156 1.20 -2.69 -71.59
CA ILE A 156 2.27 -2.04 -70.82
C ILE A 156 1.68 -1.09 -69.77
N LEU A 157 0.67 -0.29 -70.11
CA LEU A 157 0.00 0.60 -69.16
C LEU A 157 -0.66 -0.17 -68.01
N ASN A 158 -1.30 -1.32 -68.29
CA ASN A 158 -1.89 -2.17 -67.27
C ASN A 158 -0.82 -2.83 -66.37
N LEU A 159 0.31 -3.23 -66.94
CA LEU A 159 1.46 -3.75 -66.19
C LEU A 159 2.06 -2.67 -65.28
N LYS A 160 2.28 -1.45 -65.80
CA LYS A 160 2.71 -0.30 -65.01
C LYS A 160 1.74 0.04 -63.89
N LYS A 161 0.43 -0.03 -64.14
CA LYS A 161 -0.59 0.17 -63.11
C LYS A 161 -0.50 -0.90 -62.01
N SER A 162 -0.32 -2.16 -62.39
CA SER A 162 -0.19 -3.27 -61.44
C SER A 162 1.11 -3.20 -60.64
N LEU A 163 2.23 -2.83 -61.27
CA LEU A 163 3.51 -2.58 -60.59
C LEU A 163 3.44 -1.38 -59.65
N LYS A 164 2.75 -0.31 -60.05
CA LYS A 164 2.51 0.84 -59.19
C LYS A 164 1.71 0.44 -57.94
N SER A 165 0.65 -0.37 -58.10
CA SER A 165 -0.10 -0.90 -56.97
C SER A 165 0.72 -1.83 -56.06
N LEU A 166 1.59 -2.68 -56.62
CA LEU A 166 2.50 -3.51 -55.83
C LEU A 166 3.53 -2.69 -55.06
N ARG A 167 4.07 -1.63 -55.67
CA ARG A 167 5.03 -0.71 -55.05
C ARG A 167 4.36 0.17 -53.98
N GLU A 168 3.13 0.58 -54.19
CA GLU A 168 2.31 1.26 -53.17
C GLU A 168 2.07 0.33 -51.96
N LEU A 169 1.74 -0.95 -52.20
CA LEU A 169 1.58 -1.97 -51.14
C LEU A 169 2.89 -2.29 -50.39
N GLN A 170 4.05 -2.18 -51.07
CA GLN A 170 5.36 -2.39 -50.44
C GLN A 170 5.83 -1.17 -49.63
N ASN A 171 5.56 0.05 -50.12
CA ASN A 171 6.01 1.30 -49.49
C ASN A 171 5.11 1.76 -48.33
N ASP A 172 3.89 1.22 -48.20
CA ASP A 172 3.01 1.44 -47.05
C ASP A 172 3.48 0.61 -45.82
N GLY A 173 4.76 0.81 -45.50
CA GLY A 173 5.63 -0.01 -44.66
C GLY A 173 5.28 -0.08 -43.17
N GLU A 174 4.03 0.19 -42.79
CA GLU A 174 3.58 0.04 -41.41
C GLU A 174 2.36 -0.89 -41.23
N ARG A 175 1.64 -1.34 -42.28
CA ARG A 175 0.42 -2.16 -42.06
C ARG A 175 0.07 -3.26 -43.06
N ALA A 176 0.71 -3.36 -44.22
CA ALA A 176 0.49 -4.51 -45.10
C ALA A 176 1.40 -5.66 -44.67
N HIS A 177 1.06 -6.34 -43.57
CA HIS A 177 1.77 -7.55 -43.19
C HIS A 177 1.67 -8.53 -44.37
N LEU A 178 2.81 -9.00 -44.89
CA LEU A 178 2.89 -9.91 -46.04
C LEU A 178 2.13 -11.23 -45.82
N ASP A 179 1.65 -11.48 -44.60
CA ASP A 179 0.86 -12.63 -44.17
C ASP A 179 -0.62 -12.32 -43.88
N GLY A 180 -1.07 -11.06 -44.00
CA GLY A 180 -2.44 -10.66 -43.64
C GLY A 180 -2.70 -10.53 -42.13
N GLY A 181 -1.67 -10.41 -41.28
CA GLY A 181 -1.79 -10.32 -39.82
C GLY A 181 -1.70 -11.66 -39.09
N LEU A 182 -1.31 -12.72 -39.81
CA LEU A 182 -1.28 -14.09 -39.33
C LEU A 182 -0.18 -14.33 -38.29
N LEU A 183 0.98 -13.70 -38.43
CA LEU A 183 2.03 -13.67 -37.41
C LEU A 183 1.54 -12.99 -36.15
N ASP A 184 0.85 -11.85 -36.26
CA ASP A 184 0.34 -11.14 -35.10
C ASP A 184 -0.74 -11.94 -34.36
N ALA A 185 -1.64 -12.60 -35.08
CA ALA A 185 -2.63 -13.51 -34.50
C ALA A 185 -1.96 -14.72 -33.82
N ALA A 186 -0.94 -15.31 -34.44
CA ALA A 186 -0.19 -16.43 -33.87
C ALA A 186 0.60 -16.04 -32.61
N LEU A 187 1.14 -14.82 -32.58
CA LEU A 187 1.79 -14.24 -31.40
C LEU A 187 0.78 -13.91 -30.29
N ASP A 188 -0.41 -13.42 -30.63
CA ASP A 188 -1.50 -13.21 -29.66
C ASP A 188 -1.97 -14.53 -29.04
N ILE A 189 -2.02 -15.62 -29.82
CA ILE A 189 -2.27 -16.98 -29.30
C ILE A 189 -1.18 -17.41 -28.31
N LEU A 190 0.10 -17.11 -28.59
CA LEU A 190 1.19 -17.37 -27.65
C LEU A 190 1.13 -16.51 -26.38
N GLU A 191 0.73 -15.25 -26.50
CA GLU A 191 0.52 -14.36 -25.35
C GLU A 191 -0.61 -14.90 -24.45
N ASN A 192 -1.69 -15.41 -25.04
CA ASN A 192 -2.78 -16.05 -24.32
C ASN A 192 -2.35 -17.38 -23.67
N GLU A 193 -1.55 -18.19 -24.36
CA GLU A 193 -0.96 -19.41 -23.81
C GLU A 193 -0.04 -19.10 -22.62
N PHE A 194 0.78 -18.04 -22.72
CA PHE A 194 1.62 -17.55 -21.63
C PHE A 194 0.76 -17.13 -20.43
N ARG A 195 -0.31 -16.36 -20.65
CA ARG A 195 -1.28 -15.98 -19.60
C ARG A 195 -1.92 -17.21 -18.96
N ARG A 196 -2.33 -18.20 -19.77
CA ARG A 196 -3.01 -19.41 -19.27
C ARG A 196 -2.07 -20.26 -18.43
N LEU A 197 -0.87 -20.56 -18.91
CA LEU A 197 0.13 -21.32 -18.17
C LEU A 197 0.48 -20.66 -16.82
N LEU A 198 0.55 -19.33 -16.79
CA LEU A 198 0.72 -18.61 -15.53
C LEU A 198 -0.51 -18.75 -14.64
N THR A 199 -1.72 -18.60 -15.17
CA THR A 199 -2.96 -18.62 -14.37
C THR A 199 -3.26 -20.01 -13.80
N GLU A 200 -3.12 -21.08 -14.60
CA GLU A 200 -3.40 -22.46 -14.18
C GLU A 200 -2.44 -22.98 -13.11
N HIS A 201 -1.21 -22.46 -13.09
CA HIS A 201 -0.16 -22.88 -12.15
C HIS A 201 0.12 -21.84 -11.05
N SER A 202 -0.63 -20.74 -11.00
CA SER A 202 -0.57 -19.78 -9.90
C SER A 202 -1.70 -20.05 -8.92
N VAL A 203 -1.36 -20.60 -7.76
CA VAL A 203 -2.31 -20.77 -6.65
C VAL A 203 -1.96 -19.75 -5.56
N PRO A 204 -2.96 -19.02 -5.01
CA PRO A 204 -2.73 -18.15 -3.86
C PRO A 204 -2.20 -18.95 -2.67
N LEU A 205 -1.22 -18.42 -1.96
CA LEU A 205 -0.64 -19.06 -0.77
C LEU A 205 -1.47 -18.67 0.46
N PRO A 206 -2.23 -19.59 1.08
CA PRO A 206 -2.91 -19.30 2.33
C PRO A 206 -1.89 -19.25 3.48
N MET A 207 -2.08 -18.30 4.41
CA MET A 207 -1.38 -18.35 5.70
C MET A 207 -2.05 -19.42 6.56
N SER A 208 -1.40 -20.57 6.77
CA SER A 208 -1.88 -21.56 7.74
C SER A 208 -1.85 -20.96 9.15
N SER A 209 -2.93 -21.12 9.91
CA SER A 209 -3.03 -20.67 11.31
C SER A 209 -1.93 -21.29 12.19
N PRO A 210 -1.39 -20.58 13.18
CA PRO A 210 -0.29 -21.08 14.01
C PRO A 210 -0.85 -22.06 15.05
N SER A 211 -0.78 -23.36 14.77
CA SER A 211 -0.86 -24.38 15.81
C SER A 211 0.15 -25.49 15.53
N LEU A 212 1.14 -25.56 16.42
CA LEU A 212 2.20 -26.55 16.59
C LEU A 212 3.31 -26.59 15.52
N GLY A 213 4.52 -26.25 16.00
CA GLY A 213 5.77 -26.81 15.51
C GLY A 213 6.58 -25.85 14.66
N GLU A 214 7.82 -25.60 15.11
CA GLU A 214 8.93 -25.14 14.29
C GLU A 214 9.20 -26.14 13.16
N GLN A 215 8.34 -26.17 12.16
CA GLN A 215 8.67 -26.70 10.85
C GLN A 215 8.71 -25.51 9.92
N ALA A 216 9.89 -25.23 9.35
CA ALA A 216 10.01 -24.33 8.23
C ALA A 216 9.02 -24.78 7.16
N CYS A 217 7.90 -24.06 7.01
CA CYS A 217 7.01 -24.22 5.88
C CYS A 217 7.83 -23.86 4.64
N ILE A 218 8.42 -24.88 4.01
CA ILE A 218 8.97 -24.80 2.67
C ILE A 218 7.82 -24.30 1.82
N ALA A 219 7.90 -23.04 1.36
CA ALA A 219 6.89 -22.44 0.50
C ALA A 219 6.68 -23.35 -0.72
N PRO A 220 5.52 -24.03 -0.86
CA PRO A 220 5.25 -24.81 -2.04
C PRO A 220 4.49 -23.92 -3.02
N SER A 221 5.19 -23.38 -4.02
CA SER A 221 4.67 -23.14 -5.39
C SER A 221 5.70 -22.38 -6.23
N ALA A 222 6.89 -22.93 -6.38
CA ALA A 222 7.62 -22.68 -7.62
C ALA A 222 6.78 -23.31 -8.74
N LEU A 223 6.51 -22.56 -9.81
CA LEU A 223 5.96 -23.13 -11.04
C LEU A 223 6.76 -24.41 -11.38
N PRO A 224 6.12 -25.52 -11.77
CA PRO A 224 6.87 -26.73 -12.12
C PRO A 224 7.96 -26.41 -13.13
N VAL A 225 9.15 -27.03 -13.01
CA VAL A 225 10.30 -26.75 -13.89
C VAL A 225 9.93 -26.90 -15.37
N THR A 226 9.03 -27.84 -15.68
CA THR A 226 8.49 -28.05 -17.03
C THR A 226 7.69 -26.85 -17.55
N VAL A 227 6.98 -26.14 -16.68
CA VAL A 227 6.23 -24.92 -17.00
C VAL A 227 7.19 -23.76 -17.20
N ILE A 228 8.21 -23.62 -16.35
CA ILE A 228 9.25 -22.58 -16.51
C ILE A 228 9.97 -22.74 -17.85
N GLN A 229 10.32 -23.98 -18.24
CA GLN A 229 10.92 -24.27 -19.54
C GLN A 229 10.00 -23.91 -20.73
N LYS A 230 8.69 -24.17 -20.60
CA LYS A 230 7.69 -23.74 -21.60
C LYS A 230 7.60 -22.21 -21.68
N LEU A 231 7.59 -21.52 -20.54
CA LEU A 231 7.59 -20.05 -20.47
C LEU A 231 8.85 -19.45 -21.10
N HIS A 232 10.03 -20.03 -20.85
CA HIS A 232 11.28 -19.61 -21.49
C HIS A 232 11.24 -19.76 -23.01
N ALA A 233 10.66 -20.85 -23.52
CA ALA A 233 10.53 -21.09 -24.95
C ALA A 233 9.60 -20.06 -25.61
N ILE A 234 8.50 -19.71 -24.95
CA ILE A 234 7.57 -18.67 -25.41
C ILE A 234 8.23 -17.29 -25.34
N LEU A 235 8.87 -16.95 -24.22
CA LEU A 235 9.58 -15.68 -24.03
C LEU A 235 10.67 -15.46 -25.08
N GLY A 236 11.48 -16.49 -25.38
CA GLY A 236 12.52 -16.41 -26.40
C GLY A 236 11.98 -16.00 -27.78
N ARG A 237 10.75 -16.42 -28.12
CA ARG A 237 10.09 -16.09 -29.39
C ARG A 237 9.38 -14.75 -29.37
N LEU A 238 8.78 -14.36 -28.25
CA LEU A 238 8.17 -13.04 -28.10
C LEU A 238 9.22 -11.93 -28.07
N ILE A 239 10.43 -12.19 -27.53
CA ILE A 239 11.57 -11.27 -27.58
C ILE A 239 12.06 -11.06 -29.02
N ALA A 240 12.18 -12.15 -29.79
CA ALA A 240 12.60 -12.08 -31.20
C ALA A 240 11.67 -11.18 -32.05
N ASN A 241 10.39 -11.11 -31.67
CA ASN A 241 9.36 -10.29 -32.32
C ASN A 241 9.10 -8.93 -31.61
N LYS A 242 10.01 -8.46 -30.75
CA LYS A 242 9.91 -7.16 -30.04
C LYS A 242 8.67 -6.99 -29.14
N ARG A 243 8.04 -8.08 -28.67
CA ARG A 243 6.83 -8.06 -27.83
C ARG A 243 7.08 -8.25 -26.32
N LEU A 244 8.30 -7.99 -25.86
CA LEU A 244 8.71 -8.22 -24.47
C LEU A 244 7.87 -7.41 -23.46
N GLU A 245 7.53 -6.15 -23.76
CA GLU A 245 6.78 -5.29 -22.83
C GLU A 245 5.36 -5.79 -22.53
N LYS A 246 4.68 -6.37 -23.54
CA LYS A 246 3.37 -6.99 -23.37
C LYS A 246 3.46 -8.24 -22.47
N CYS A 247 4.50 -9.06 -22.67
CA CYS A 247 4.75 -10.24 -21.84
C CYS A 247 4.99 -9.88 -20.37
N ILE A 248 5.80 -8.84 -20.13
CA ILE A 248 6.05 -8.32 -18.79
C ILE A 248 4.75 -7.83 -18.16
N SER A 249 3.92 -7.11 -18.92
CA SER A 249 2.63 -6.61 -18.42
C SER A 249 1.69 -7.74 -18.03
N ILE A 250 1.56 -8.79 -18.88
CA ILE A 250 0.77 -9.99 -18.58
C ILE A 250 1.31 -10.71 -17.34
N TYR A 251 2.63 -10.89 -17.24
CA TYR A 251 3.25 -11.55 -16.10
C TYR A 251 2.99 -10.80 -14.78
N VAL A 252 3.20 -9.48 -14.79
CA VAL A 252 2.96 -8.60 -13.63
C VAL A 252 1.48 -8.61 -13.24
N GLU A 253 0.56 -8.58 -14.21
CA GLU A 253 -0.88 -8.63 -13.93
C GLU A 253 -1.30 -9.94 -13.26
N VAL A 254 -0.90 -11.10 -13.82
CA VAL A 254 -1.31 -12.42 -13.31
C VAL A 254 -0.67 -12.68 -11.94
N ARG A 255 0.66 -12.52 -11.82
CA ARG A 255 1.36 -12.78 -10.56
C ARG A 255 1.05 -11.73 -9.50
N GLY A 256 0.97 -10.45 -9.89
CA GLY A 256 0.54 -9.38 -8.99
C GLY A 256 -0.86 -9.61 -8.42
N SER A 257 -1.80 -10.06 -9.24
CA SER A 257 -3.15 -10.42 -8.78
C SER A 257 -3.14 -11.64 -7.85
N ASN A 258 -2.30 -12.65 -8.11
CA ASN A 258 -2.16 -13.83 -7.24
C ASN A 258 -1.63 -13.48 -5.84
N VAL A 259 -0.58 -12.65 -5.78
CA VAL A 259 -0.04 -12.17 -4.50
C VAL A 259 -1.06 -11.31 -3.77
N ARG A 260 -1.76 -10.43 -4.49
CA ARG A 260 -2.83 -9.60 -3.92
C ARG A 260 -3.96 -10.44 -3.34
N ALA A 261 -4.41 -11.48 -4.05
CA ALA A 261 -5.42 -12.41 -3.56
C ALA A 261 -4.95 -13.14 -2.28
N SER A 262 -3.68 -13.54 -2.23
CA SER A 262 -3.06 -14.16 -1.04
C SER A 262 -3.04 -13.20 0.15
N LEU A 263 -2.81 -11.90 -0.09
CA LEU A 263 -2.83 -10.86 0.95
C LEU A 263 -4.26 -10.50 1.39
N GLN A 264 -5.22 -10.41 0.47
CA GLN A 264 -6.62 -10.13 0.78
C GLN A 264 -7.26 -11.22 1.66
N ALA A 265 -6.80 -12.47 1.54
CA ALA A 265 -7.22 -13.56 2.41
C ALA A 265 -6.87 -13.35 3.90
N LEU A 266 -6.01 -12.38 4.23
CA LEU A 266 -5.56 -12.08 5.59
C LEU A 266 -6.43 -11.05 6.33
N ASP A 267 -7.55 -10.62 5.74
CA ASP A 267 -8.47 -9.63 6.31
C ASP A 267 -7.74 -8.34 6.72
N LEU A 268 -7.27 -7.61 5.71
CA LEU A 268 -6.37 -6.46 5.85
C LEU A 268 -7.11 -5.12 6.07
N ASP A 269 -8.39 -5.15 6.42
CA ASP A 269 -9.24 -3.97 6.60
C ASP A 269 -8.66 -2.97 7.63
N TYR A 270 -7.86 -3.46 8.58
CA TYR A 270 -7.18 -2.61 9.56
C TYR A 270 -6.08 -1.71 8.95
N LEU A 271 -5.58 -2.00 7.75
CA LEU A 271 -4.55 -1.18 7.08
C LEU A 271 -5.11 0.16 6.57
N GLU A 272 -6.43 0.24 6.36
CA GLU A 272 -7.11 1.44 5.83
C GLU A 272 -7.59 2.41 6.93
N ILE A 273 -7.30 2.10 8.19
CA ILE A 273 -7.69 2.93 9.34
C ILE A 273 -7.12 4.35 9.19
N SER A 274 -7.99 5.34 9.32
CA SER A 274 -7.60 6.75 9.28
C SER A 274 -6.89 7.20 10.57
N VAL A 275 -6.11 8.29 10.51
CA VAL A 275 -5.46 8.88 11.71
C VAL A 275 -6.49 9.26 12.78
N SER A 276 -7.69 9.70 12.37
CA SER A 276 -8.80 10.03 13.28
C SER A 276 -9.29 8.82 14.05
N GLU A 277 -9.59 7.72 13.36
CA GLU A 277 -10.06 6.47 13.98
C GLU A 277 -8.98 5.84 14.85
N PHE A 278 -7.71 5.98 14.44
CA PHE A 278 -6.58 5.55 15.25
C PHE A 278 -6.49 6.27 16.60
N ASN A 279 -6.97 7.51 16.71
CA ASN A 279 -6.89 8.23 17.99
C ASN A 279 -8.02 7.87 18.97
N ASP A 280 -9.06 7.16 18.52
CA ASP A 280 -10.27 6.89 19.32
C ASP A 280 -10.37 5.41 19.77
N VAL A 281 -9.58 4.50 19.20
CA VAL A 281 -9.77 3.05 19.38
C VAL A 281 -8.75 2.43 20.34
N GLN A 282 -9.21 1.79 21.42
CA GLN A 282 -8.36 1.01 22.34
C GLN A 282 -7.93 -0.38 21.78
N ARG A 283 -8.40 -0.77 20.58
CA ARG A 283 -8.13 -2.07 19.92
C ARG A 283 -6.81 -2.12 19.12
N ILE A 284 -5.98 -1.08 19.21
CA ILE A 284 -4.81 -0.87 18.34
C ILE A 284 -3.62 -1.80 18.66
N GLU A 285 -3.45 -2.22 19.91
CA GLU A 285 -2.37 -3.15 20.28
C GLU A 285 -2.49 -4.49 19.52
N GLY A 286 -3.73 -4.95 19.29
CA GLY A 286 -3.99 -6.13 18.47
C GLY A 286 -3.58 -5.94 17.01
N TYR A 287 -3.87 -4.77 16.42
CA TYR A 287 -3.57 -4.49 15.02
C TYR A 287 -2.08 -4.33 14.74
N ILE A 288 -1.28 -3.77 15.64
CA ILE A 288 0.18 -3.66 15.43
C ILE A 288 0.86 -5.03 15.51
N ALA A 289 0.44 -5.87 16.47
CA ALA A 289 0.94 -7.24 16.55
C ALA A 289 0.54 -8.06 15.31
N GLN A 290 -0.69 -7.90 14.84
CA GLN A 290 -1.17 -8.53 13.60
C GLN A 290 -0.43 -8.00 12.37
N TRP A 291 -0.22 -6.69 12.28
CA TRP A 291 0.58 -6.03 11.24
C TRP A 291 2.00 -6.61 11.15
N GLY A 292 2.68 -6.77 12.30
CA GLY A 292 4.02 -7.36 12.32
C GLY A 292 4.05 -8.79 11.78
N LYS A 293 3.06 -9.62 12.15
CA LYS A 293 2.93 -11.01 11.65
C LYS A 293 2.61 -11.06 10.15
N HIS A 294 1.67 -10.23 9.70
CA HIS A 294 1.28 -10.16 8.29
C HIS A 294 2.41 -9.63 7.41
N LEU A 295 3.15 -8.62 7.88
CA LEU A 295 4.33 -8.10 7.18
C LEU A 295 5.44 -9.15 7.11
N GLU A 296 5.70 -9.87 8.20
CA GLU A 296 6.68 -10.96 8.19
C GLU A 296 6.28 -12.06 7.19
N PHE A 297 5.00 -12.45 7.16
CA PHE A 297 4.50 -13.42 6.19
C PHE A 297 4.65 -12.93 4.74
N ALA A 298 4.25 -11.69 4.47
CA ALA A 298 4.34 -11.10 3.14
C ALA A 298 5.79 -11.07 2.64
N VAL A 299 6.74 -10.63 3.48
CA VAL A 299 8.16 -10.49 3.11
C VAL A 299 8.83 -11.86 2.97
N LYS A 300 8.69 -12.76 3.95
CA LYS A 300 9.44 -14.02 3.98
C LYS A 300 8.87 -15.14 3.13
N HIS A 301 7.57 -15.11 2.83
CA HIS A 301 6.91 -16.19 2.09
C HIS A 301 6.42 -15.74 0.72
N LEU A 302 5.69 -14.63 0.63
CA LEU A 302 5.12 -14.18 -0.65
C LEU A 302 6.18 -13.52 -1.54
N PHE A 303 6.78 -12.43 -1.07
CA PHE A 303 7.75 -11.67 -1.86
C PHE A 303 9.04 -12.46 -2.11
N GLU A 304 9.46 -13.29 -1.17
CA GLU A 304 10.59 -14.22 -1.37
C GLU A 304 10.34 -15.22 -2.50
N ALA A 305 9.14 -15.81 -2.56
CA ALA A 305 8.79 -16.74 -3.62
C ALA A 305 8.71 -16.04 -4.97
N GLU A 306 8.09 -14.85 -5.04
CA GLU A 306 8.02 -14.07 -6.28
C GLU A 306 9.38 -13.58 -6.75
N TYR A 307 10.28 -13.19 -5.84
CA TYR A 307 11.62 -12.75 -6.18
C TYR A 307 12.41 -13.87 -6.87
N LYS A 308 12.37 -15.08 -6.30
CA LYS A 308 12.97 -16.27 -6.91
C LYS A 308 12.32 -16.61 -8.26
N LEU A 309 11.00 -16.57 -8.33
CA LEU A 309 10.29 -16.89 -9.55
C LEU A 309 10.56 -15.89 -10.69
N CYS A 310 10.62 -14.60 -10.38
CA CYS A 310 10.98 -13.56 -11.35
C CYS A 310 12.39 -13.82 -11.90
N ASN A 311 13.34 -14.14 -11.03
CA ASN A 311 14.68 -14.53 -11.44
C ASN A 311 14.66 -15.76 -12.35
N ASP A 312 13.96 -16.83 -11.95
CA ASP A 312 13.91 -18.09 -12.71
C ASP A 312 13.25 -17.91 -14.08
N VAL A 313 12.20 -17.08 -14.22
CA VAL A 313 11.48 -16.87 -15.50
C VAL A 313 12.27 -15.97 -16.46
N PHE A 314 13.00 -14.97 -15.97
CA PHE A 314 13.63 -13.94 -16.79
C PHE A 314 15.16 -13.97 -16.77
N GLU A 315 15.77 -15.01 -16.20
CA GLU A 315 17.23 -15.21 -16.07
C GLU A 315 18.01 -14.88 -17.35
N ARG A 316 17.48 -15.29 -18.51
CA ARG A 316 18.16 -15.18 -19.82
C ARG A 316 18.14 -13.78 -20.45
N ILE A 317 17.32 -12.85 -19.94
CA ILE A 317 17.12 -11.51 -20.54
C ILE A 317 18.01 -10.47 -19.86
N GLY A 318 18.30 -10.65 -18.57
CA GLY A 318 19.18 -9.77 -17.79
C GLY A 318 18.54 -9.28 -16.49
N PRO A 319 19.37 -8.80 -15.54
CA PRO A 319 18.94 -8.49 -14.18
C PRO A 319 17.94 -7.35 -14.07
N ASP A 320 18.05 -6.34 -14.94
CA ASP A 320 17.21 -5.15 -14.88
C ASP A 320 15.74 -5.44 -15.17
N VAL A 321 15.47 -6.41 -16.06
CA VAL A 321 14.12 -6.76 -16.50
C VAL A 321 13.35 -7.47 -15.38
N TRP A 322 13.96 -8.47 -14.74
CA TRP A 322 13.27 -9.24 -13.70
C TRP A 322 13.15 -8.47 -12.39
N MET A 323 14.16 -7.66 -12.03
CA MET A 323 14.07 -6.72 -10.91
C MET A 323 12.97 -5.68 -11.13
N GLY A 324 12.81 -5.19 -12.37
CA GLY A 324 11.72 -4.31 -12.77
C GLY A 324 10.34 -4.98 -12.65
N CYS A 325 10.22 -6.24 -13.06
CA CYS A 325 8.98 -7.02 -12.92
C CYS A 325 8.62 -7.23 -11.45
N PHE A 326 9.59 -7.68 -10.64
CA PHE A 326 9.40 -7.87 -9.21
C PHE A 326 8.97 -6.57 -8.51
N ALA A 327 9.61 -5.44 -8.82
CA ALA A 327 9.26 -4.14 -8.25
C ALA A 327 7.79 -3.76 -8.54
N LYS A 328 7.35 -3.94 -9.80
CA LYS A 328 5.96 -3.69 -10.20
C LYS A 328 4.98 -4.62 -9.48
N ILE A 329 5.30 -5.91 -9.37
CA ILE A 329 4.49 -6.90 -8.63
C ILE A 329 4.38 -6.50 -7.16
N ALA A 330 5.50 -6.16 -6.51
CA ALA A 330 5.52 -5.78 -5.12
C ALA A 330 4.67 -4.53 -4.83
N ALA A 331 4.81 -3.49 -5.66
CA ALA A 331 4.02 -2.27 -5.56
C ALA A 331 2.51 -2.55 -5.73
N GLN A 332 2.13 -3.39 -6.69
CA GLN A 332 0.74 -3.75 -6.95
C GLN A 332 0.14 -4.75 -5.95
N ALA A 333 0.97 -5.56 -5.30
CA ALA A 333 0.52 -6.60 -4.38
C ALA A 333 0.00 -6.05 -3.05
N GLY A 334 0.54 -4.92 -2.57
CA GLY A 334 0.07 -4.25 -1.35
C GLY A 334 1.13 -3.88 -0.33
N ILE A 335 2.43 -4.02 -0.62
CA ILE A 335 3.51 -3.62 0.33
C ILE A 335 3.39 -2.15 0.75
N LEU A 336 2.90 -1.29 -0.16
CA LEU A 336 2.68 0.14 0.09
C LEU A 336 1.64 0.37 1.18
N ALA A 337 0.58 -0.45 1.25
CA ALA A 337 -0.45 -0.35 2.28
C ALA A 337 0.13 -0.65 3.68
N PHE A 338 1.01 -1.65 3.80
CA PHE A 338 1.71 -1.94 5.06
C PHE A 338 2.58 -0.77 5.53
N LEU A 339 3.31 -0.13 4.61
CA LEU A 339 4.15 1.03 4.91
C LEU A 339 3.31 2.26 5.26
N GLN A 340 2.20 2.47 4.56
CA GLN A 340 1.27 3.56 4.81
C GLN A 340 0.60 3.43 6.18
N PHE A 341 0.19 2.23 6.59
CA PHE A 341 -0.33 1.98 7.93
C PHE A 341 0.69 2.40 9.01
N GLY A 342 1.96 1.98 8.86
CA GLY A 342 3.04 2.40 9.75
C GLY A 342 3.17 3.93 9.82
N LYS A 343 3.03 4.61 8.68
CA LYS A 343 3.06 6.08 8.61
C LYS A 343 1.87 6.72 9.34
N THR A 344 0.66 6.20 9.17
CA THR A 344 -0.53 6.63 9.93
C THR A 344 -0.29 6.54 11.44
N VAL A 345 0.35 5.47 11.92
CA VAL A 345 0.72 5.35 13.35
C VAL A 345 1.71 6.44 13.76
N THR A 346 2.70 6.78 12.92
CA THR A 346 3.64 7.87 13.23
C THR A 346 2.98 9.25 13.27
N GLU A 347 1.88 9.46 12.55
CA GLU A 347 1.14 10.74 12.47
C GLU A 347 0.07 10.91 13.55
N SER A 348 -0.21 9.87 14.34
CA SER A 348 -1.17 9.89 15.45
C SER A 348 -0.79 10.82 16.61
N LYS A 349 -1.70 11.07 17.56
CA LYS A 349 -1.46 11.93 18.73
C LYS A 349 -0.22 11.49 19.52
N LYS A 350 0.56 12.46 20.01
CA LYS A 350 1.72 12.21 20.88
C LYS A 350 1.23 11.82 22.27
N ASP A 351 1.22 10.53 22.58
CA ASP A 351 0.96 10.01 23.91
C ASP A 351 2.05 8.98 24.31
N PRO A 352 2.20 8.64 25.61
CA PRO A 352 3.21 7.67 26.03
C PRO A 352 2.95 6.25 25.48
N ILE A 353 1.69 5.88 25.24
CA ILE A 353 1.34 4.55 24.71
C ILE A 353 1.84 4.42 23.26
N LYS A 354 1.83 5.51 22.48
CA LYS A 354 2.39 5.59 21.14
C LYS A 354 3.87 5.28 21.12
N LEU A 355 4.64 5.63 22.16
CA LEU A 355 6.06 5.23 22.21
C LEU A 355 6.19 3.71 22.12
N LEU A 356 5.45 2.97 22.95
CA LEU A 356 5.48 1.50 22.94
C LEU A 356 5.09 0.95 21.57
N LYS A 357 4.03 1.48 20.98
CA LYS A 357 3.55 1.12 19.63
C LYS A 357 4.63 1.37 18.55
N LEU A 358 5.35 2.49 18.62
CA LEU A 358 6.44 2.80 17.70
C LEU A 358 7.63 1.85 17.89
N LEU A 359 7.93 1.46 19.14
CA LEU A 359 8.95 0.47 19.42
C LEU A 359 8.58 -0.91 18.84
N ASP A 360 7.31 -1.32 18.92
CA ASP A 360 6.83 -2.58 18.34
C ASP A 360 6.93 -2.59 16.79
N ILE A 361 6.60 -1.46 16.16
CA ILE A 361 6.79 -1.26 14.70
C ILE A 361 8.28 -1.34 14.35
N PHE A 362 9.13 -0.63 15.09
CA PHE A 362 10.57 -0.67 14.86
C PHE A 362 11.13 -2.08 15.03
N ALA A 363 10.68 -2.82 16.04
CA ALA A 363 11.08 -4.21 16.28
C ALA A 363 10.79 -5.10 15.06
N SER A 364 9.57 -4.99 14.54
CA SER A 364 9.10 -5.75 13.37
C SER A 364 9.89 -5.39 12.11
N LEU A 365 10.14 -4.10 11.87
CA LEU A 365 10.95 -3.63 10.74
C LEU A 365 12.42 -4.06 10.87
N ASN A 366 12.99 -4.00 12.06
CA ASN A 366 14.38 -4.38 12.31
C ASN A 366 14.58 -5.89 12.14
N LYS A 367 13.60 -6.71 12.56
CA LYS A 367 13.59 -8.17 12.33
C LYS A 367 13.66 -8.53 10.84
N LEU A 368 13.00 -7.74 9.98
CA LEU A 368 12.93 -7.96 8.53
C LEU A 368 13.99 -7.19 7.73
N ARG A 369 14.90 -6.45 8.40
CA ARG A 369 15.86 -5.55 7.75
C ARG A 369 16.70 -6.20 6.66
N LEU A 370 17.22 -7.40 6.92
CA LEU A 370 18.06 -8.12 5.95
C LEU A 370 17.24 -8.59 4.74
N ASP A 371 16.01 -9.07 4.99
CA ASP A 371 15.10 -9.49 3.92
C ASP A 371 14.70 -8.30 3.05
N PHE A 372 14.38 -7.14 3.64
CA PHE A 372 14.09 -5.91 2.91
C PHE A 372 15.25 -5.46 2.03
N ASN A 373 16.48 -5.47 2.56
CA ASN A 373 17.67 -5.08 1.80
C ASN A 373 17.96 -6.04 0.64
N ARG A 374 17.70 -7.34 0.81
CA ARG A 374 17.91 -8.33 -0.24
C ARG A 374 16.84 -8.26 -1.33
N LEU A 375 15.56 -8.21 -0.94
CA LEU A 375 14.43 -8.23 -1.87
C LEU A 375 14.26 -6.91 -2.61
N PHE A 376 14.29 -5.80 -1.87
CA PHE A 376 13.99 -4.48 -2.40
C PHE A 376 15.24 -3.62 -2.64
N GLY A 377 16.45 -4.20 -2.58
CA GLY A 377 17.71 -3.45 -2.70
C GLY A 377 18.05 -2.91 -4.09
N GLY A 378 17.37 -3.38 -5.15
CA GLY A 378 17.64 -2.94 -6.52
C GLY A 378 17.09 -1.55 -6.85
N ALA A 379 17.68 -0.91 -7.86
CA ALA A 379 17.28 0.44 -8.32
C ALA A 379 15.80 0.51 -8.74
N ALA A 380 15.24 -0.58 -9.28
CA ALA A 380 13.83 -0.67 -9.65
C ALA A 380 12.87 -0.53 -8.45
N CYS A 381 13.30 -0.83 -7.23
CA CYS A 381 12.51 -0.76 -6.00
C CYS A 381 12.70 0.58 -5.24
N ALA A 382 13.23 1.62 -5.89
CA ALA A 382 13.56 2.89 -5.23
C ALA A 382 12.38 3.53 -4.47
N GLU A 383 11.16 3.41 -4.98
CA GLU A 383 9.95 3.91 -4.30
C GLU A 383 9.73 3.21 -2.94
N ILE A 384 9.74 1.87 -2.94
CA ILE A 384 9.57 1.04 -1.73
C ILE A 384 10.71 1.33 -0.74
N GLN A 385 11.95 1.46 -1.22
CA GLN A 385 13.10 1.81 -0.38
C GLN A 385 12.91 3.19 0.28
N ASN A 386 12.49 4.20 -0.50
CA ASN A 386 12.30 5.56 -0.01
C ASN A 386 11.20 5.61 1.06
N LEU A 387 10.07 4.93 0.84
CA LEU A 387 8.98 4.84 1.81
C LEU A 387 9.38 4.07 3.06
N THR A 388 10.13 2.97 2.92
CA THR A 388 10.64 2.18 4.06
C THR A 388 11.61 3.02 4.89
N ARG A 389 12.52 3.76 4.25
CA ARG A 389 13.47 4.65 4.92
C ARG A 389 12.76 5.83 5.61
N ASP A 390 11.78 6.44 4.96
CA ASP A 390 10.97 7.51 5.54
C ASP A 390 10.19 7.00 6.77
N LEU A 391 9.58 5.81 6.70
CA LEU A 391 8.91 5.19 7.83
C LEU A 391 9.87 4.93 8.99
N ILE A 392 11.01 4.28 8.75
CA ILE A 392 12.01 4.01 9.79
C ILE A 392 12.47 5.33 10.42
N LYS A 393 12.71 6.36 9.60
CA LYS A 393 13.09 7.69 10.07
C LYS A 393 12.05 8.28 11.02
N ARG A 394 10.78 8.31 10.60
CA ARG A 394 9.67 8.84 11.40
C ARG A 394 9.42 8.07 12.69
N VAL A 395 9.54 6.73 12.64
CA VAL A 395 9.40 5.88 13.83
C VAL A 395 10.49 6.20 14.85
N ILE A 396 11.74 6.31 14.40
CA ILE A 396 12.89 6.61 15.29
C ILE A 396 12.80 8.04 15.85
N GLU A 397 12.51 9.03 15.01
CA GLU A 397 12.34 10.42 15.45
C GLU A 397 11.16 10.56 16.41
N GLY A 398 10.01 9.98 16.09
CA GLY A 398 8.82 10.04 16.93
C GLY A 398 8.99 9.32 18.27
N ALA A 399 9.65 8.15 18.28
CA ALA A 399 9.94 7.43 19.51
C ALA A 399 10.93 8.21 20.40
N ALA A 400 12.02 8.74 19.81
CA ALA A 400 12.97 9.55 20.55
C ALA A 400 12.33 10.82 21.10
N GLU A 401 11.54 11.54 20.29
CA GLU A 401 10.86 12.77 20.70
C GLU A 401 9.93 12.53 21.90
N ILE A 402 9.06 11.51 21.84
CA ILE A 402 8.14 11.19 22.95
C ILE A 402 8.92 10.81 24.21
N PHE A 403 10.03 10.07 24.07
CA PHE A 403 10.85 9.68 25.21
C PHE A 403 11.49 10.90 25.91
N TRP A 404 12.11 11.82 25.15
CA TRP A 404 12.73 13.01 25.73
C TRP A 404 11.71 14.03 26.25
N GLU A 405 10.52 14.09 25.66
CA GLU A 405 9.45 14.98 26.09
C GLU A 405 8.74 14.49 27.36
N LEU A 406 8.83 13.20 27.67
CA LEU A 406 8.13 12.56 28.80
C LEU A 406 8.36 13.31 30.12
N ARG A 407 9.60 13.63 30.44
CA ARG A 407 9.95 14.35 31.67
C ARG A 407 9.26 15.71 31.75
N PHE A 408 9.29 16.49 30.68
CA PHE A 408 8.65 17.81 30.64
C PHE A 408 7.13 17.70 30.80
N GLN A 409 6.52 16.67 30.22
CA GLN A 409 5.08 16.39 30.40
C GLN A 409 4.76 16.03 31.86
N VAL A 410 5.63 15.28 32.54
CA VAL A 410 5.49 14.99 33.98
C VAL A 410 5.62 16.27 34.79
N GLU A 411 6.63 17.12 34.53
CA GLU A 411 6.80 18.40 35.23
C GLU A 411 5.59 19.32 35.05
N LEU A 412 4.94 19.31 33.88
CA LEU A 412 3.75 20.12 33.61
C LEU A 412 2.54 19.72 34.48
N GLN A 413 2.43 18.44 34.86
CA GLN A 413 1.34 17.96 35.73
C GLN A 413 1.34 18.62 37.10
N ARG A 414 2.46 19.18 37.56
CA ARG A 414 2.58 19.89 38.86
C ARG A 414 1.57 21.02 39.04
N LYS A 415 1.11 21.63 37.94
CA LYS A 415 0.13 22.72 37.96
C LYS A 415 -1.30 22.25 38.27
N SER A 416 -1.56 20.94 38.18
CA SER A 416 -2.86 20.38 38.52
C SER A 416 -3.08 20.39 40.04
N SER A 417 -4.33 20.56 40.46
CA SER A 417 -4.71 20.47 41.87
C SER A 417 -4.57 19.03 42.37
N PRO A 418 -4.07 18.81 43.60
CA PRO A 418 -4.01 17.47 44.17
C PRO A 418 -5.42 16.87 44.37
N PRO A 419 -5.55 15.53 44.42
CA PRO A 419 -6.83 14.88 44.67
C PRO A 419 -7.42 15.29 46.03
N PRO A 420 -8.68 15.77 46.09
CA PRO A 420 -9.28 16.26 47.33
C PRO A 420 -9.52 15.17 48.37
N ASP A 421 -9.51 13.90 47.95
CA ASP A 421 -9.66 12.71 48.79
C ASP A 421 -8.32 12.20 49.38
N GLY A 422 -7.19 12.84 49.05
CA GLY A 422 -5.87 12.44 49.52
C GLY A 422 -5.34 11.15 48.89
N ASN A 423 -5.97 10.68 47.82
CA ASN A 423 -5.54 9.47 47.12
C ASN A 423 -4.33 9.73 46.20
N VAL A 424 -3.63 8.67 45.82
CA VAL A 424 -2.50 8.76 44.89
C VAL A 424 -3.01 9.15 43.49
N PRO A 425 -2.45 10.18 42.84
CA PRO A 425 -2.85 10.55 41.49
C PRO A 425 -2.57 9.40 40.51
N ARG A 426 -3.56 9.04 39.67
CA ARG A 426 -3.42 7.94 38.69
C ARG A 426 -2.22 8.06 37.76
N VAL A 427 -1.78 9.29 37.50
CA VAL A 427 -0.58 9.56 36.69
C VAL A 427 0.69 8.98 37.32
N VAL A 428 0.77 8.92 38.65
CA VAL A 428 1.92 8.34 39.37
C VAL A 428 1.99 6.85 39.12
N SER A 429 0.88 6.12 39.33
CA SER A 429 0.79 4.68 39.05
C SER A 429 1.08 4.37 37.58
N PHE A 430 0.50 5.14 36.66
CA PHE A 430 0.75 4.99 35.24
C PHE A 430 2.24 5.16 34.90
N LEU A 431 2.91 6.18 35.44
CA LEU A 431 4.32 6.44 35.15
C LEU A 431 5.24 5.37 35.73
N THR A 432 4.98 4.88 36.95
CA THR A 432 5.77 3.80 37.55
C THR A 432 5.67 2.52 36.72
N ASP A 433 4.46 2.15 36.29
CA ASP A 433 4.23 0.95 35.47
C ASP A 433 4.84 1.11 34.07
N TYR A 434 4.68 2.30 33.49
CA TYR A 434 5.20 2.63 32.17
C TYR A 434 6.74 2.60 32.13
N CYS A 435 7.41 3.24 33.10
CA CYS A 435 8.87 3.21 33.21
C CYS A 435 9.38 1.78 33.49
N ASN A 436 8.68 1.00 34.30
CA ASN A 436 8.98 -0.43 34.48
C ASN A 436 8.87 -1.21 33.16
N LYS A 437 7.83 -0.97 32.36
CA LYS A 437 7.64 -1.59 31.04
C LYS A 437 8.76 -1.20 30.07
N LEU A 438 9.18 0.06 30.05
CA LEU A 438 10.32 0.54 29.24
C LEU A 438 11.66 -0.09 29.65
N LEU A 439 11.88 -0.34 30.94
CA LEU A 439 13.06 -1.05 31.45
C LEU A 439 12.98 -2.58 31.28
N GLY A 440 11.82 -3.10 30.89
CA GLY A 440 11.57 -4.51 30.65
C GLY A 440 12.48 -5.11 29.57
N GLU A 441 12.62 -6.45 29.56
CA GLU A 441 13.47 -7.16 28.58
C GLU A 441 13.02 -6.93 27.13
N ASN A 442 11.72 -6.70 26.94
CA ASN A 442 11.14 -6.52 25.61
C ASN A 442 11.47 -5.14 25.03
N TYR A 443 11.33 -4.06 25.81
CA TYR A 443 11.43 -2.69 25.28
C TYR A 443 12.81 -2.06 25.47
N LYS A 444 13.54 -2.38 26.54
CA LYS A 444 14.84 -1.74 26.83
C LYS A 444 15.85 -1.89 25.69
N PRO A 445 16.06 -3.07 25.09
CA PRO A 445 17.03 -3.21 23.99
C PRO A 445 16.60 -2.45 22.74
N ILE A 446 15.30 -2.46 22.44
CA ILE A 446 14.71 -1.82 21.27
C ILE A 446 14.83 -0.30 21.39
N LEU A 447 14.42 0.26 22.53
CA LEU A 447 14.55 1.68 22.82
C LEU A 447 16.02 2.12 22.79
N THR A 448 16.93 1.32 23.33
CA THR A 448 18.37 1.59 23.29
C THR A 448 18.87 1.69 21.85
N GLN A 449 18.51 0.74 20.98
CA GLN A 449 18.86 0.79 19.55
C GLN A 449 18.29 2.04 18.87
N VAL A 450 17.02 2.36 19.11
CA VAL A 450 16.37 3.57 18.57
C VAL A 450 17.13 4.84 18.97
N LEU A 451 17.48 4.99 20.25
CA LEU A 451 18.20 6.16 20.74
C LEU A 451 19.64 6.25 20.22
N VAL A 452 20.34 5.10 20.08
CA VAL A 452 21.67 5.03 19.44
C VAL A 452 21.58 5.53 17.99
N ILE A 453 20.61 5.04 17.22
CA ILE A 453 20.43 5.43 15.82
C ILE A 453 20.09 6.92 15.72
N HIS A 454 19.12 7.40 16.51
CA HIS A 454 18.69 8.80 16.51
C HIS A 454 19.86 9.75 16.82
N ARG A 455 20.67 9.44 17.83
CA ARG A 455 21.87 10.24 18.15
C ARG A 455 22.95 10.14 17.09
N SER A 456 23.12 8.97 16.45
CA SER A 456 24.06 8.83 15.33
C SER A 456 23.73 9.78 14.18
N TRP A 457 22.44 10.02 13.90
CA TRP A 457 22.00 10.99 12.89
C TRP A 457 22.34 12.43 13.27
N LYS A 458 22.35 12.75 14.57
CA LYS A 458 22.81 14.03 15.12
C LYS A 458 24.33 14.12 15.33
N ARG A 459 25.08 13.07 14.96
CA ARG A 459 26.54 12.94 15.18
C ARG A 459 26.96 12.97 16.65
N GLU A 460 26.08 12.53 17.53
CA GLU A 460 26.33 12.44 18.97
C GLU A 460 26.63 11.00 19.39
N LYS A 461 27.47 10.81 20.41
CA LYS A 461 27.68 9.48 21.01
C LYS A 461 26.53 9.18 21.98
N PHE A 462 26.02 7.96 21.91
CA PHE A 462 25.05 7.44 22.89
C PHE A 462 25.78 6.59 23.92
N GLN A 463 25.41 6.77 25.19
CA GLN A 463 25.79 5.91 26.31
C GLN A 463 24.50 5.39 26.93
N GLU A 464 24.41 4.08 27.20
CA GLU A 464 23.21 3.47 27.79
C GLU A 464 22.77 4.16 29.10
N ARG A 465 23.75 4.68 29.85
CA ARG A 465 23.53 5.49 31.05
C ARG A 465 22.57 6.67 30.83
N LEU A 466 22.55 7.26 29.64
CA LEU A 466 21.64 8.39 29.33
C LEU A 466 20.16 8.00 29.37
N LEU A 467 19.83 6.77 28.95
CA LEU A 467 18.46 6.25 29.06
C LEU A 467 18.08 6.07 30.53
N LEU A 468 18.99 5.50 31.31
CA LEU A 468 18.77 5.27 32.73
C LEU A 468 18.66 6.60 33.50
N ASP A 469 19.54 7.55 33.22
CA ASP A 469 19.55 8.89 33.81
C ASP A 469 18.24 9.64 33.50
N GLU A 470 17.72 9.52 32.28
CA GLU A 470 16.44 10.16 31.93
C GLU A 470 15.26 9.52 32.66
N ILE A 471 15.21 8.20 32.77
CA ILE A 471 14.16 7.52 33.56
C ILE A 471 14.25 7.91 35.04
N LEU A 472 15.46 8.01 35.60
CA LEU A 472 15.67 8.52 36.95
C LEU A 472 15.18 9.97 37.09
N ASN A 473 15.41 10.83 36.08
CA ASN A 473 14.91 12.21 36.09
C ASN A 473 13.39 12.28 36.01
N VAL A 474 12.74 11.36 35.29
CA VAL A 474 11.27 11.23 35.27
C VAL A 474 10.74 10.90 36.67
N ILE A 475 11.35 9.95 37.38
CA ILE A 475 10.93 9.61 38.75
C ILE A 475 11.19 10.78 39.72
N LYS A 476 12.32 11.47 39.61
CA LYS A 476 12.57 12.69 40.40
C LYS A 476 11.53 13.78 40.14
N ALA A 477 11.07 13.93 38.90
CA ALA A 477 10.00 14.85 38.57
C ALA A 477 8.66 14.43 39.22
N VAL A 478 8.38 13.13 39.29
CA VAL A 478 7.22 12.59 40.02
C VAL A 478 7.31 12.88 41.51
N GLU A 479 8.46 12.64 42.15
CA GLU A 479 8.69 12.95 43.57
C GLU A 479 8.48 14.44 43.87
N LEU A 480 9.06 15.32 43.06
CA LEU A 480 8.91 16.77 43.22
C LEU A 480 7.46 17.23 43.02
N ASN A 481 6.71 16.57 42.15
CA ASN A 481 5.28 16.83 41.98
C ASN A 481 4.49 16.40 43.23
N LEU A 482 4.77 15.21 43.77
CA LEU A 482 4.16 14.72 45.00
C LEU A 482 4.43 15.66 46.18
N GLU A 483 5.66 16.14 46.35
CA GLU A 483 6.00 17.13 47.38
C GLU A 483 5.24 18.45 47.21
N THR A 484 5.12 18.93 45.97
CA THR A 484 4.40 20.18 45.67
C THR A 484 2.91 20.04 45.98
N TRP A 485 2.31 18.92 45.58
CA TRP A 485 0.92 18.58 45.88
C TRP A 485 0.67 18.41 47.37
N MET A 486 1.59 17.80 48.09
CA MET A 486 1.52 17.66 49.54
C MET A 486 1.46 19.01 50.26
N LYS A 487 2.26 19.99 49.80
CA LYS A 487 2.27 21.38 50.32
C LYS A 487 1.04 22.21 49.90
N ALA A 488 0.32 21.78 48.86
CA ALA A 488 -0.83 22.51 48.32
C ALA A 488 -2.13 22.24 49.09
N PHE A 489 -2.18 21.24 49.96
CA PHE A 489 -3.33 20.98 50.82
C PHE A 489 -3.43 22.03 51.93
N GLU A 490 -4.61 22.63 52.08
CA GLU A 490 -4.89 23.55 53.18
C GLU A 490 -4.93 22.84 54.55
N ASP A 491 -5.39 21.59 54.57
CA ASP A 491 -5.46 20.78 55.78
C ASP A 491 -4.16 19.96 55.98
N PRO A 492 -3.37 20.25 57.03
CA PRO A 492 -2.13 19.51 57.31
C PRO A 492 -2.36 18.02 57.57
N THR A 493 -3.54 17.63 58.06
CA THR A 493 -3.84 16.22 58.33
C THR A 493 -4.12 15.46 57.03
N LEU A 494 -4.80 16.08 56.07
CA LEU A 494 -4.99 15.53 54.73
C LEU A 494 -3.67 15.47 53.96
N SER A 495 -2.81 16.48 54.12
CA SER A 495 -1.44 16.48 53.59
C SER A 495 -0.64 15.28 54.09
N CYS A 496 -0.72 14.96 55.39
CA CYS A 496 -0.07 13.77 55.96
C CYS A 496 -0.64 12.46 55.42
N LEU A 497 -1.97 12.37 55.26
CA LEU A 497 -2.61 11.18 54.67
C LEU A 497 -2.18 10.97 53.21
N PHE A 498 -2.12 12.05 52.43
CA PHE A 498 -1.62 12.01 51.06
C PHE A 498 -0.15 11.58 50.97
N GLY A 499 0.70 12.09 51.87
CA GLY A 499 2.10 11.67 51.96
C GLY A 499 2.22 10.19 52.30
N MET A 500 1.50 9.73 53.32
CA MET A 500 1.43 8.32 53.70
C MET A 500 1.04 7.41 52.52
N ASN A 501 -0.04 7.77 51.80
CA ASN A 501 -0.50 7.04 50.62
C ASN A 501 0.55 7.01 49.50
N SER A 502 1.13 8.17 49.19
CA SER A 502 2.06 8.32 48.06
C SER A 502 3.37 7.58 48.29
N HIS A 503 3.97 7.71 49.48
CA HIS A 503 5.20 7.02 49.82
C HIS A 503 5.00 5.49 49.89
N TRP A 504 3.86 5.03 50.42
CA TRP A 504 3.54 3.60 50.43
C TRP A 504 3.38 3.05 49.02
N HIS A 505 2.66 3.76 48.16
CA HIS A 505 2.47 3.35 46.78
C HIS A 505 3.80 3.22 46.04
N LEU A 506 4.68 4.22 46.14
CA LEU A 506 6.00 4.18 45.52
C LEU A 506 6.84 2.99 46.04
N TYR A 507 6.89 2.77 47.35
CA TYR A 507 7.61 1.63 47.91
C TYR A 507 7.04 0.30 47.41
N LYS A 508 5.73 0.11 47.54
CA LYS A 508 5.07 -1.18 47.27
C LYS A 508 5.12 -1.57 45.80
N HIS A 509 4.89 -0.62 44.88
CA HIS A 509 4.84 -0.89 43.43
C HIS A 509 6.21 -0.89 42.76
N LEU A 510 7.25 -0.37 43.40
CA LEU A 510 8.62 -0.39 42.87
C LEU A 510 9.49 -1.47 43.48
N LYS A 511 9.17 -1.96 44.68
CA LYS A 511 9.93 -3.03 45.32
C LYS A 511 9.90 -4.32 44.48
N GLY A 512 11.08 -4.82 44.13
CA GLY A 512 11.23 -6.02 43.30
C GLY A 512 10.99 -5.81 41.81
N THR A 513 10.87 -4.55 41.36
CA THR A 513 10.84 -4.22 39.93
C THR A 513 12.17 -3.69 39.45
N LYS A 514 12.41 -3.73 38.13
CA LYS A 514 13.63 -3.20 37.51
C LYS A 514 13.85 -1.72 37.79
N LEU A 515 12.76 -0.94 37.89
CA LEU A 515 12.84 0.46 38.27
C LEU A 515 13.24 0.62 39.74
N GLY A 516 12.73 -0.22 40.64
CA GLY A 516 13.17 -0.26 42.03
C GLY A 516 14.65 -0.62 42.17
N ASP A 517 15.12 -1.62 41.41
CA ASP A 517 16.53 -1.99 41.38
C ASP A 517 17.43 -0.83 40.88
N LEU A 518 16.95 -0.06 39.90
CA LEU A 518 17.63 1.12 39.37
C LEU A 518 17.70 2.28 40.38
N LEU A 519 16.62 2.49 41.15
CA LEU A 519 16.55 3.53 42.19
C LEU A 519 17.36 3.16 43.44
N GLY A 520 17.45 1.86 43.73
CA GLY A 520 18.26 1.29 44.80
C GLY A 520 17.54 1.17 46.15
N GLU A 521 18.03 0.24 46.97
CA GLU A 521 17.43 -0.12 48.27
C GLU A 521 17.44 1.03 49.29
N SER A 522 18.38 1.97 49.18
CA SER A 522 18.38 3.17 50.04
C SER A 522 17.16 4.06 49.78
N TRP A 523 16.81 4.26 48.51
CA TRP A 523 15.66 5.06 48.11
C TRP A 523 14.34 4.39 48.55
N LEU A 524 14.21 3.08 48.34
CA LEU A 524 13.04 2.32 48.81
C LEU A 524 12.85 2.44 50.32
N ARG A 525 13.92 2.26 51.10
CA ARG A 525 13.86 2.41 52.56
C ARG A 525 13.50 3.82 53.02
N GLU A 526 13.93 4.85 52.29
CA GLU A 526 13.56 6.24 52.56
C GLU A 526 12.05 6.46 52.39
N HIS A 527 11.43 5.90 51.34
CA HIS A 527 9.97 5.95 51.17
C HIS A 527 9.24 5.16 52.26
N GLU A 528 9.74 3.99 52.66
CA GLU A 528 9.17 3.22 53.77
C GLU A 528 9.22 4.00 55.10
N HIS A 529 10.36 4.64 55.40
CA HIS A 529 10.51 5.49 56.58
C HIS A 529 9.60 6.72 56.54
N SER A 530 9.52 7.38 55.38
CA SER A 530 8.65 8.55 55.17
C SER A 530 7.19 8.19 55.40
N LYS A 531 6.75 7.02 54.91
CA LYS A 531 5.40 6.50 55.19
C LYS A 531 5.13 6.37 56.68
N GLU A 532 6.04 5.76 57.45
CA GLU A 532 5.86 5.58 58.89
C GLU A 532 5.88 6.93 59.65
N TYR A 533 6.71 7.88 59.20
CA TYR A 533 6.70 9.25 59.70
C TYR A 533 5.34 9.93 59.49
N TYR A 534 4.83 9.95 58.25
CA TYR A 534 3.53 10.56 57.95
C TYR A 534 2.37 9.86 58.65
N ALA A 535 2.39 8.53 58.77
CA ALA A 535 1.39 7.77 59.53
C ALA A 535 1.36 8.17 61.00
N THR A 536 2.54 8.36 61.62
CA THR A 536 2.67 8.77 63.02
C THR A 536 2.15 10.19 63.24
N VAL A 537 2.54 11.14 62.37
CA VAL A 537 2.08 12.53 62.44
C VAL A 537 0.58 12.61 62.19
N PHE A 538 0.08 11.91 61.18
CA PHE A 538 -1.36 11.81 60.89
C PHE A 538 -2.13 11.34 62.13
N LEU A 539 -1.73 10.22 62.74
CA LEU A 539 -2.42 9.67 63.91
C LEU A 539 -2.38 10.66 65.08
N LYS A 540 -1.21 11.24 65.37
CA LYS A 540 -1.03 12.21 66.46
C LYS A 540 -1.89 13.46 66.29
N GLU A 541 -1.94 14.01 65.08
CA GLU A 541 -2.65 15.26 64.79
C GLU A 541 -4.15 15.09 64.58
N SER A 542 -4.62 13.85 64.35
CA SER A 542 -6.03 13.48 64.19
C SER A 542 -6.58 12.72 65.41
N TRP A 543 -6.73 11.40 65.31
CA TRP A 543 -7.40 10.53 66.28
C TRP A 543 -6.66 10.44 67.62
N GLY A 544 -5.36 10.73 67.64
CA GLY A 544 -4.54 10.79 68.86
C GLY A 544 -4.91 11.93 69.81
N LYS A 545 -5.62 12.97 69.34
CA LYS A 545 -6.11 14.07 70.20
C LYS A 545 -7.36 13.70 70.98
N LEU A 546 -8.19 12.79 70.46
CA LEU A 546 -9.48 12.40 71.04
C LEU A 546 -9.39 11.89 72.49
N PRO A 547 -8.42 11.01 72.83
CA PRO A 547 -8.22 10.56 74.22
C PRO A 547 -8.05 11.69 75.26
N SER A 548 -7.49 12.85 74.87
CA SER A 548 -7.24 13.95 75.80
C SER A 548 -8.52 14.57 76.37
N HIS A 549 -9.64 14.49 75.63
CA HIS A 549 -10.96 14.94 76.11
C HIS A 549 -11.50 14.07 77.26
N LEU A 550 -11.00 12.83 77.39
CA LEU A 550 -11.39 11.85 78.40
C LEU A 550 -10.35 11.74 79.52
N SER A 551 -9.72 12.86 79.90
CA SER A 551 -8.79 12.88 81.02
C SER A 551 -9.47 12.42 82.33
N ARG A 552 -8.69 11.72 83.17
CA ARG A 552 -9.09 11.32 84.52
C ARG A 552 -8.76 12.39 85.57
N GLU A 553 -7.96 13.39 85.19
CA GLU A 553 -7.53 14.45 86.09
C GLU A 553 -8.72 15.23 86.63
N ASN A 554 -8.63 15.67 87.88
CA ASN A 554 -9.66 16.35 88.65
C ASN A 554 -10.91 15.52 89.02
N LEU A 555 -11.19 14.35 88.43
CA LEU A 555 -12.35 13.52 88.81
C LEU A 555 -12.20 12.82 90.17
N ILE A 556 -10.96 12.58 90.60
CA ILE A 556 -10.62 11.82 91.82
C ILE A 556 -10.60 12.73 93.08
N LEU A 557 -10.62 14.06 92.92
CA LEU A 557 -10.29 15.02 94.00
C LEU A 557 -11.47 15.89 94.49
N PHE A 558 -12.73 15.54 94.18
CA PHE A 558 -13.85 16.37 94.60
C PHE A 558 -14.43 16.01 95.98
N SER A 559 -14.23 16.93 96.91
CA SER A 559 -14.99 17.13 98.15
C SER A 559 -16.41 17.70 97.93
N GLY A 560 -16.83 17.89 96.66
CA GLY A 560 -18.07 18.57 96.24
C GLY A 560 -19.25 17.69 95.78
N GLY A 561 -19.25 16.39 96.09
CA GLY A 561 -20.41 15.50 95.90
C GLY A 561 -20.65 14.95 94.47
N ARG A 562 -21.53 13.95 94.36
CA ARG A 562 -21.81 13.19 93.11
C ARG A 562 -22.35 14.03 91.94
N ALA A 563 -22.99 15.16 92.20
CA ALA A 563 -23.57 16.01 91.16
C ALA A 563 -22.50 16.74 90.33
N THR A 564 -21.52 17.35 91.01
CA THR A 564 -20.40 18.08 90.38
C THR A 564 -19.54 17.16 89.51
N ALA A 565 -19.27 15.93 89.98
CA ALA A 565 -18.57 14.92 89.20
C ALA A 565 -19.37 14.50 87.95
N ARG A 566 -20.69 14.34 88.08
CA ARG A 566 -21.59 14.01 86.96
C ARG A 566 -21.56 15.08 85.87
N ASP A 567 -21.61 16.36 86.24
CA ASP A 567 -21.60 17.46 85.27
C ASP A 567 -20.25 17.57 84.53
N LEU A 568 -19.14 17.32 85.22
CA LEU A 568 -17.82 17.26 84.58
C LEU A 568 -17.71 16.09 83.60
N VAL A 569 -18.21 14.91 83.96
CA VAL A 569 -18.24 13.73 83.08
C VAL A 569 -19.07 14.02 81.83
N LYS A 570 -20.26 14.62 81.99
CA LYS A 570 -21.11 15.06 80.88
C LYS A 570 -20.39 16.03 79.94
N LYS A 571 -19.69 17.03 80.49
CA LYS A 571 -18.93 18.01 79.71
C LYS A 571 -17.83 17.34 78.88
N ARG A 572 -17.08 16.41 79.48
CA ARG A 572 -16.01 15.64 78.80
C ARG A 572 -16.55 14.73 77.71
N LEU A 573 -17.61 13.97 77.99
CA LEU A 573 -18.25 13.10 76.99
C LEU A 573 -18.85 13.90 75.83
N LYS A 574 -19.46 15.05 76.11
CA LYS A 574 -19.98 15.94 75.07
C LYS A 574 -18.84 16.45 74.17
N ALA A 575 -17.74 16.95 74.77
CA ALA A 575 -16.57 17.40 74.00
C ALA A 575 -15.95 16.27 73.17
N PHE A 576 -15.85 15.05 73.71
CA PHE A 576 -15.40 13.88 72.97
C PHE A 576 -16.32 13.56 71.79
N ASN A 577 -17.64 13.51 72.00
CA ASN A 577 -18.61 13.19 70.95
C ASN A 577 -18.59 14.24 69.83
N GLU A 578 -18.51 15.52 70.18
CA GLU A 578 -18.42 16.62 69.19
C GLU A 578 -17.11 16.52 68.38
N ALA A 579 -15.97 16.31 69.04
CA ALA A 579 -14.68 16.14 68.37
C ALA A 579 -14.65 14.88 67.48
N PHE A 580 -15.26 13.78 67.94
CA PHE A 580 -15.35 12.53 67.17
C PHE A 580 -16.22 12.73 65.93
N ASP A 581 -17.40 13.34 66.08
CA ASP A 581 -18.33 13.62 64.97
C ASP A 581 -17.68 14.49 63.90
N GLU A 582 -16.99 15.55 64.33
CA GLU A 582 -16.30 16.47 63.44
C GLU A 582 -15.19 15.76 62.67
N MET A 583 -14.34 15.00 63.37
CA MET A 583 -13.25 14.24 62.76
C MET A 583 -13.77 13.17 61.80
N TYR A 584 -14.77 12.40 62.23
CA TYR A 584 -15.39 11.35 61.41
C TYR A 584 -16.01 11.94 60.15
N LYS A 585 -16.80 13.03 60.29
CA LYS A 585 -17.39 13.72 59.14
C LYS A 585 -16.32 14.20 58.17
N LYS A 586 -15.27 14.84 58.68
CA LYS A 586 -14.16 15.38 57.88
C LYS A 586 -13.40 14.28 57.13
N GLN A 587 -13.06 13.18 57.80
CA GLN A 587 -12.20 12.13 57.24
C GLN A 587 -12.96 11.02 56.51
N SER A 588 -14.29 10.96 56.64
CA SER A 588 -15.12 9.96 55.94
C SER A 588 -15.06 10.05 54.41
N GLU A 589 -14.65 11.21 53.87
CA GLU A 589 -14.52 11.42 52.43
C GLU A 589 -13.13 11.05 51.88
N TRP A 590 -12.15 10.81 52.76
CA TRP A 590 -10.76 10.53 52.38
C TRP A 590 -10.59 9.06 52.01
N VAL A 591 -9.57 8.76 51.21
CA VAL A 591 -9.37 7.42 50.65
C VAL A 591 -7.95 6.92 50.90
N ILE A 592 -7.83 5.65 51.32
CA ILE A 592 -6.59 4.89 51.31
C ILE A 592 -6.82 3.69 50.39
N SER A 593 -6.27 3.75 49.17
CA SER A 593 -6.49 2.71 48.15
C SER A 593 -5.89 1.35 48.56
N GLU A 594 -4.68 1.37 49.11
CA GLU A 594 -3.93 0.18 49.51
C GLU A 594 -4.55 -0.46 50.76
N GLY A 595 -5.03 -1.71 50.62
CA GLY A 595 -5.81 -2.39 51.65
C GLY A 595 -5.04 -2.68 52.94
N ASP A 596 -3.77 -3.07 52.80
CA ASP A 596 -2.85 -3.33 53.92
C ASP A 596 -2.55 -2.06 54.74
N LEU A 597 -2.28 -0.95 54.05
CA LEU A 597 -2.09 0.34 54.70
C LEU A 597 -3.38 0.83 55.38
N ARG A 598 -4.52 0.67 54.71
CA ARG A 598 -5.83 1.05 55.26
C ARG A 598 -6.14 0.28 56.53
N GLU A 599 -5.99 -1.04 56.50
CA GLU A 599 -6.23 -1.90 57.66
C GLU A 599 -5.32 -1.54 58.83
N LYS A 600 -4.01 -1.41 58.59
CA LYS A 600 -3.04 -1.02 59.63
C LYS A 600 -3.39 0.34 60.25
N THR A 601 -3.72 1.34 59.43
CA THR A 601 -4.09 2.68 59.90
C THR A 601 -5.36 2.67 60.73
N CYS A 602 -6.42 1.98 60.27
CA CYS A 602 -7.67 1.86 61.01
C CYS A 602 -7.47 1.11 62.35
N GLN A 603 -6.65 0.06 62.37
CA GLN A 603 -6.31 -0.66 63.61
C GLN A 603 -5.58 0.24 64.62
N LEU A 604 -4.61 1.06 64.16
CA LEU A 604 -3.91 2.01 65.03
C LEU A 604 -4.87 3.06 65.61
N MET A 605 -5.84 3.53 64.83
CA MET A 605 -6.88 4.45 65.30
C MET A 605 -7.77 3.80 66.37
N VAL A 606 -8.20 2.56 66.15
CA VAL A 606 -8.97 1.77 67.12
C VAL A 606 -8.18 1.61 68.43
N GLN A 607 -6.89 1.24 68.35
CA GLN A 607 -6.02 1.07 69.50
C GLN A 607 -5.80 2.38 70.27
N ALA A 608 -5.75 3.52 69.59
CA ALA A 608 -5.60 4.83 70.23
C ALA A 608 -6.87 5.29 70.97
N VAL A 609 -8.06 5.06 70.40
CA VAL A 609 -9.31 5.68 70.89
C VAL A 609 -10.15 4.72 71.76
N VAL A 610 -10.34 3.48 71.31
CA VAL A 610 -11.34 2.56 71.90
C VAL A 610 -10.98 2.14 73.33
N PRO A 611 -9.73 1.79 73.68
CA PRO A 611 -9.39 1.43 75.06
C PRO A 611 -9.63 2.56 76.07
N VAL A 612 -9.33 3.80 75.70
CA VAL A 612 -9.53 4.98 76.55
C VAL A 612 -11.01 5.25 76.76
N TYR A 613 -11.80 5.21 75.67
CA TYR A 613 -13.26 5.36 75.75
C TYR A 613 -13.90 4.25 76.59
N ARG A 614 -13.54 2.98 76.33
CA ARG A 614 -14.04 1.81 77.08
C ARG A 614 -13.77 1.97 78.57
N SER A 615 -12.54 2.29 78.94
CA SER A 615 -12.17 2.50 80.34
C SER A 615 -12.92 3.67 80.98
N TYR A 616 -13.10 4.77 80.26
CA TYR A 616 -13.83 5.94 80.76
C TYR A 616 -15.32 5.63 80.99
N MET A 617 -15.96 4.94 80.03
CA MET A 617 -17.36 4.52 80.13
C MET A 617 -17.60 3.50 81.23
N GLN A 618 -16.68 2.54 81.45
CA GLN A 618 -16.78 1.58 82.55
C GLN A 618 -16.72 2.25 83.93
N ASN A 619 -15.88 3.28 84.09
CA ASN A 619 -15.68 3.96 85.37
C ASN A 619 -16.73 5.04 85.65
N TYR A 620 -17.22 5.74 84.63
CA TYR A 620 -18.07 6.94 84.79
C TYR A 620 -19.41 6.89 84.05
N GLY A 621 -19.63 5.91 83.16
CA GLY A 621 -20.87 5.72 82.41
C GLY A 621 -22.13 5.61 83.28
N PRO A 622 -22.11 4.83 84.38
CA PRO A 622 -23.28 4.70 85.27
C PRO A 622 -23.75 6.03 85.89
N LEU A 623 -22.88 7.05 86.00
CA LEU A 623 -23.25 8.37 86.52
C LEU A 623 -24.11 9.17 85.55
N VAL A 624 -24.04 8.87 84.26
CA VAL A 624 -24.68 9.61 83.16
C VAL A 624 -25.86 8.84 82.56
N GLU A 625 -25.86 7.52 82.67
CA GLU A 625 -26.95 6.63 82.22
C GLU A 625 -28.25 6.75 83.04
N GLN A 626 -28.16 7.25 84.28
CA GLN A 626 -29.32 7.46 85.16
C GLN A 626 -30.14 8.73 84.83
N ASP A 627 -29.72 9.52 83.83
CA ASP A 627 -30.33 10.80 83.46
C ASP A 627 -31.23 10.65 82.22
N ALA A 628 -32.38 11.34 82.19
CA ALA A 628 -33.29 11.37 81.04
C ALA A 628 -32.62 11.90 79.74
N SER A 629 -31.50 12.62 79.86
CA SER A 629 -30.67 13.12 78.77
C SER A 629 -29.48 12.23 78.39
N SER A 630 -29.43 10.98 78.87
CA SER A 630 -28.32 10.03 78.68
C SER A 630 -27.90 9.85 77.22
N SER A 631 -28.85 9.83 76.28
CA SER A 631 -28.58 9.63 74.84
C SER A 631 -27.68 10.70 74.21
N LYS A 632 -27.58 11.89 74.80
CA LYS A 632 -26.67 12.96 74.34
C LYS A 632 -25.21 12.74 74.74
N TYR A 633 -24.97 11.94 75.78
CA TYR A 633 -23.66 11.74 76.38
C TYR A 633 -23.12 10.33 76.15
N SER A 634 -23.98 9.30 76.25
CA SER A 634 -23.70 7.92 75.87
C SER A 634 -24.15 7.66 74.41
N LYS A 635 -23.64 8.47 73.48
CA LYS A 635 -24.05 8.45 72.06
C LYS A 635 -23.58 7.19 71.32
N TYR A 636 -22.46 6.62 71.73
CA TYR A 636 -21.80 5.52 71.04
C TYR A 636 -21.57 4.31 71.95
N THR A 637 -21.78 3.11 71.44
CA THR A 637 -21.28 1.90 72.09
C THR A 637 -19.82 1.68 71.71
N VAL A 638 -19.06 0.96 72.55
CA VAL A 638 -17.66 0.61 72.29
C VAL A 638 -17.52 -0.09 70.93
N HIS A 639 -18.44 -1.02 70.63
CA HIS A 639 -18.44 -1.77 69.37
C HIS A 639 -18.85 -0.89 68.17
N ALA A 640 -19.78 0.06 68.36
CA ALA A 640 -20.13 1.01 67.31
C ALA A 640 -18.96 1.93 66.94
N LEU A 641 -18.21 2.45 67.92
CA LEU A 641 -17.01 3.26 67.65
C LEU A 641 -15.95 2.46 66.89
N GLU A 642 -15.70 1.23 67.32
CA GLU A 642 -14.76 0.32 66.65
C GLU A 642 -15.15 0.09 65.19
N ASN A 643 -16.42 -0.27 64.93
CA ASN A 643 -16.91 -0.49 63.58
C ASN A 643 -16.87 0.78 62.72
N MET A 644 -17.19 1.95 63.29
CA MET A 644 -17.09 3.22 62.58
C MET A 644 -15.65 3.52 62.16
N LEU A 645 -14.68 3.36 63.06
CA LEU A 645 -13.26 3.58 62.75
C LEU A 645 -12.74 2.60 61.69
N LEU A 646 -13.12 1.32 61.77
CA LEU A 646 -12.74 0.30 60.78
C LEU A 646 -13.37 0.55 59.40
N SER A 647 -14.50 1.26 59.33
CA SER A 647 -15.19 1.59 58.08
C SER A 647 -14.65 2.82 57.34
N LEU A 648 -13.68 3.54 57.90
CA LEU A 648 -13.09 4.73 57.29
C LEU A 648 -12.18 4.40 56.09
N PHE A 649 -11.94 5.40 55.26
CA PHE A 649 -10.99 5.40 54.14
C PHE A 649 -11.27 4.43 52.98
N GLN A 650 -12.50 3.97 52.86
CA GLN A 650 -12.89 3.03 51.82
C GLN A 650 -12.87 3.70 50.43
N PRO A 651 -12.40 3.00 49.38
CA PRO A 651 -12.48 3.51 48.02
C PRO A 651 -13.95 3.62 47.55
N ARG A 652 -14.30 4.73 46.89
CA ARG A 652 -15.66 4.92 46.35
C ARG A 652 -15.87 4.06 45.08
N PRO A 653 -17.00 3.34 44.94
CA PRO A 653 -17.32 2.66 43.69
C PRO A 653 -17.59 3.70 42.59
N VAL A 654 -16.88 3.58 41.46
CA VAL A 654 -17.04 4.48 40.30
C VAL A 654 -18.43 4.25 39.68
N ARG A 655 -19.36 5.19 39.87
CA ARG A 655 -20.63 5.22 39.11
C ARG A 655 -20.36 5.86 37.74
N TYR A 656 -20.53 5.09 36.67
CA TYR A 656 -20.51 5.60 35.30
C TYR A 656 -21.69 6.56 35.08
N GLY A 657 -21.40 7.86 34.99
CA GLY A 657 -22.38 8.91 34.69
C GLY A 657 -22.36 9.30 33.21
N THR A 658 -23.52 9.21 32.58
CA THR A 658 -23.85 9.53 31.19
C THR A 658 -23.31 10.90 30.74
N PHE A 659 -22.53 10.91 29.65
CA PHE A 659 -21.99 12.11 29.02
C PHE A 659 -23.10 12.98 28.40
N LYS A 660 -23.24 14.23 28.84
CA LYS A 660 -23.86 15.32 28.08
C LYS A 660 -22.75 16.22 27.54
N GLY A 661 -22.69 16.36 26.22
CA GLY A 661 -21.59 16.97 25.48
C GLY A 661 -21.42 18.47 25.70
N ARG A 662 -20.19 18.94 25.49
CA ARG A 662 -19.89 20.35 25.25
C ARG A 662 -18.78 20.48 24.19
N SER A 663 -19.05 21.35 23.22
CA SER A 663 -18.33 21.63 21.96
C SER A 663 -17.00 22.39 22.15
N PRO A 664 -16.17 22.52 21.09
CA PRO A 664 -14.72 22.68 21.20
C PRO A 664 -14.25 24.15 21.15
N GLY A 665 -13.23 24.47 21.95
CA GLY A 665 -12.46 25.71 21.90
C GLY A 665 -11.07 25.46 22.50
N GLY A 666 -10.02 25.76 21.74
CA GLY A 666 -8.69 25.16 21.90
C GLY A 666 -7.92 25.51 23.18
N LYS A 667 -7.25 24.47 23.70
CA LYS A 667 -5.88 24.44 24.24
C LYS A 667 -5.54 22.96 24.49
N LEU A 668 -4.39 22.53 24.01
CA LEU A 668 -3.88 21.16 24.09
C LEU A 668 -3.59 20.80 25.56
N GLU A 669 -4.55 20.17 26.24
CA GLU A 669 -4.30 19.30 27.38
C GLU A 669 -4.09 17.87 26.83
N VAL A 670 -2.91 17.30 27.08
CA VAL A 670 -2.73 15.84 27.02
C VAL A 670 -3.59 15.27 28.15
N ASP A 671 -4.82 14.87 27.81
CA ASP A 671 -5.79 14.33 28.76
C ASP A 671 -5.37 12.89 29.14
N LEU A 672 -4.33 12.77 29.98
CA LEU A 672 -3.91 11.53 30.65
C LEU A 672 -5.04 10.91 31.50
N ARG A 673 -6.21 11.57 31.62
CA ARG A 673 -7.40 11.03 32.27
C ARG A 673 -8.17 10.04 31.40
N ARG A 674 -8.07 10.11 30.06
CA ARG A 674 -8.91 9.30 29.14
C ARG A 674 -8.34 7.95 28.72
N THR A 675 -7.06 7.67 28.92
CA THR A 675 -6.45 6.39 28.51
C THR A 675 -6.63 5.25 29.53
N THR A 676 -7.39 5.46 30.61
CA THR A 676 -7.47 4.51 31.75
C THR A 676 -8.72 3.62 31.79
N SER A 677 -9.45 3.47 30.68
CA SER A 677 -10.48 2.43 30.62
C SER A 677 -9.83 1.11 30.16
N SER A 678 -9.93 0.08 31.00
CA SER A 678 -9.48 -1.31 30.80
C SER A 678 -7.97 -1.57 30.70
N VAL A 679 -7.29 -1.58 31.85
CA VAL A 679 -6.33 -2.63 32.16
C VAL A 679 -6.67 -3.12 33.57
N VAL A 680 -7.32 -4.28 33.63
CA VAL A 680 -7.24 -5.23 34.74
C VAL A 680 -6.55 -6.45 34.16
#